data_AF-X5YCL4-F1
#
_entry.id   AF-X5YCL4-F1
#
_cell.length_a   1.000
_cell.length_b   1.000
_cell.length_c   1.000
_cell.angle_alpha   90.00
_cell.angle_beta   90.00
_cell.angle_gamma   90.00
#
_symmetry.space_group_name_H-M   'P 1'
#
loop_
_entity.id
_entity.type
_entity.pdbx_description
1 polymer ?
#
loop_
_entity_poly.entity_id
_entity_poly.type
_entity_poly.pdbx_seq_one_letter_code
_entity_poly.pdbx_strand_id
1 'polypeptide(L)'
;MGIIVDLLPPGFPTRPGTRIRPTTITIHNTDNPGPGADAEAHNRYIRGSDAVARRVSWHFTVDDNEIYQHLPVNEMGWHAHAAANASSIGVEICMHRGMNEATAYDRAAQLCVFLGMQLGITVPEGLRQHHDWTGKNCPSVLRGRPNGWQTFLDRVTFYSRGSRRRAMPDVTFVAAAKAGAASKQAPEAIDDALTSIDHHFAAHADAGTAAEQALPIPTGDPIAFAASTASTAYWPVVTRHPRALEVNTRLVGGGASGANASRRFLADRSGGARYHCAIDLYCSEGDAIVAVEDGRIVNFYHFYESTNALLVQHDGYVVNYGEVSPNSLSSLGLSIGDRVNAGQRIGTVGRLNMLHFETYSSGTTKNYSWQKANPRPSRLRNPSQLLLDLAISAVRLDADQAVTALSVARSDRMQTVSAPSIDFAPAAVPPMDEKDWHSFGNGTREWRYDERGLATRENGTVEQQRWEQSLDTMRKIMEYMGSELLAASTKHGIPPALLLMTVATETHIYKADKFTGPKTFRWEAHVENDDVNPPTLGDYSAGPVQSLGTTARWIIRSKGTAFGLNYDPFAVAPVYPAKPNPKPANHPLYDFATNLDLGAAEIRIRLNKSGFDPILVAAAFNAGGLYSSAHSPWGLRAYGDHLDRAAKWYGDACVYLIEIGIV
;
A
#
# COMPACT_ATOMS: atom_id res chain seq x y z
N MET A 1 -14.57 -17.35 0.15
CA MET A 1 -13.14 -17.33 0.50
C MET A 1 -12.97 -16.51 1.78
N GLY A 2 -12.63 -17.13 2.90
CA GLY A 2 -12.34 -16.40 4.14
C GLY A 2 -10.90 -15.90 4.15
N ILE A 3 -10.70 -14.60 4.43
CA ILE A 3 -9.38 -14.02 4.69
C ILE A 3 -9.40 -13.42 6.09
N ILE A 4 -8.59 -13.95 6.99
CA ILE A 4 -8.33 -13.38 8.30
C ILE A 4 -7.25 -12.33 8.15
N VAL A 5 -7.59 -11.07 8.44
CA VAL A 5 -6.63 -9.96 8.38
C VAL A 5 -6.03 -9.80 9.76
N ASP A 6 -4.73 -10.08 9.87
CA ASP A 6 -3.95 -9.91 11.09
C ASP A 6 -2.58 -9.31 10.76
N LEU A 7 -2.60 -8.02 10.41
CA LEU A 7 -1.40 -7.34 9.96
C LEU A 7 -0.33 -7.27 11.08
N LEU A 8 0.93 -7.38 10.69
CA LEU A 8 2.05 -6.94 11.51
C LEU A 8 1.90 -5.42 11.77
N PRO A 9 2.10 -4.90 12.99
CA PRO A 9 1.93 -3.46 13.25
C PRO A 9 3.02 -2.64 12.52
N PRO A 10 2.76 -1.36 12.16
CA PRO A 10 3.77 -0.50 11.56
C PRO A 10 5.05 -0.43 12.40
N GLY A 11 6.21 -0.58 11.76
CA GLY A 11 7.52 -0.60 12.43
C GLY A 11 7.85 -1.92 13.18
N PHE A 12 7.01 -2.95 13.07
CA PHE A 12 7.36 -4.29 13.58
C PHE A 12 8.59 -4.86 12.84
N PRO A 13 9.52 -5.58 13.48
CA PRO A 13 10.81 -5.88 12.87
C PRO A 13 10.76 -6.72 11.58
N THR A 14 9.70 -7.52 11.35
CA THR A 14 9.45 -8.25 10.09
C THR A 14 8.57 -7.49 9.08
N ARG A 15 8.03 -6.31 9.41
CA ARG A 15 7.27 -5.44 8.50
C ARG A 15 8.16 -4.31 7.99
N PRO A 16 8.64 -4.35 6.73
CA PRO A 16 9.63 -3.38 6.23
C PRO A 16 9.11 -1.96 6.06
N GLY A 17 7.80 -1.77 5.88
CA GLY A 17 7.18 -0.46 5.62
C GLY A 17 7.49 0.15 4.24
N THR A 18 8.36 -0.48 3.43
CA THR A 18 8.71 0.00 2.08
C THR A 18 7.54 -0.21 1.13
N ARG A 19 7.17 0.85 0.39
CA ARG A 19 6.04 0.81 -0.53
C ARG A 19 6.43 0.27 -1.91
N ILE A 20 5.52 -0.51 -2.48
CA ILE A 20 5.60 -1.19 -3.76
C ILE A 20 4.26 -1.02 -4.50
N ARG A 21 4.29 -1.09 -5.82
CA ARG A 21 3.10 -1.36 -6.63
C ARG A 21 3.27 -2.77 -7.21
N PRO A 22 2.57 -3.78 -6.68
CA PRO A 22 2.80 -5.17 -7.09
C PRO A 22 2.38 -5.37 -8.54
N THR A 23 3.26 -6.02 -9.32
CA THR A 23 3.02 -6.36 -10.74
C THR A 23 2.94 -7.87 -10.97
N THR A 24 3.23 -8.66 -9.94
CA THR A 24 3.23 -10.12 -9.96
C THR A 24 2.76 -10.69 -8.62
N ILE A 25 2.43 -11.99 -8.60
CA ILE A 25 2.16 -12.75 -7.37
C ILE A 25 3.15 -13.92 -7.33
N THR A 26 3.91 -14.04 -6.26
CA THR A 26 4.91 -15.10 -6.07
C THR A 26 4.34 -16.21 -5.19
N ILE A 27 4.24 -17.40 -5.76
CA ILE A 27 3.76 -18.60 -5.09
C ILE A 27 4.91 -19.33 -4.41
N HIS A 28 4.68 -19.71 -3.17
CA HIS A 28 5.58 -20.49 -2.33
C HIS A 28 4.87 -21.73 -1.77
N ASN A 29 5.66 -22.66 -1.25
CA ASN A 29 5.20 -23.65 -0.29
C ASN A 29 6.03 -23.46 0.98
N THR A 30 5.39 -23.66 2.14
CA THR A 30 6.03 -23.47 3.45
C THR A 30 7.12 -24.49 3.77
N ASP A 31 7.33 -25.46 2.87
CA ASP A 31 7.98 -26.79 3.01
C ASP A 31 8.06 -27.36 4.44
N ASN A 32 7.00 -27.13 5.24
CA ASN A 32 6.86 -27.59 6.61
C ASN A 32 5.76 -28.66 6.71
N PRO A 33 6.12 -29.95 6.82
CA PRO A 33 5.18 -31.05 6.96
C PRO A 33 4.71 -31.28 8.41
N GLY A 34 5.22 -30.51 9.39
CA GLY A 34 4.92 -30.67 10.81
C GLY A 34 3.41 -30.56 11.11
N PRO A 35 2.81 -31.47 11.90
CA PRO A 35 1.41 -31.34 12.30
C PRO A 35 1.14 -29.99 12.96
N GLY A 36 0.03 -29.32 12.61
CA GLY A 36 -0.29 -27.99 13.14
C GLY A 36 0.47 -26.82 12.50
N ALA A 37 1.25 -27.04 11.43
CA ALA A 37 1.84 -25.96 10.63
C ALA A 37 0.82 -25.35 9.64
N ASP A 38 -0.32 -24.92 10.17
CA ASP A 38 -1.44 -24.26 9.48
C ASP A 38 -1.20 -22.74 9.30
N ALA A 39 -2.15 -22.02 8.71
CA ALA A 39 -2.02 -20.59 8.44
C ALA A 39 -2.00 -19.74 9.73
N GLU A 40 -2.70 -20.16 10.80
CA GLU A 40 -2.65 -19.53 12.11
C GLU A 40 -1.25 -19.68 12.74
N ALA A 41 -0.64 -20.86 12.66
CA ALA A 41 0.71 -21.11 13.15
C ALA A 41 1.76 -20.26 12.42
N HIS A 42 1.65 -20.11 11.09
CA HIS A 42 2.52 -19.21 10.33
C HIS A 42 2.28 -17.73 10.67
N ASN A 43 1.04 -17.35 10.98
CA ASN A 43 0.69 -16.01 11.47
C ASN A 43 1.25 -15.71 12.88
N ARG A 44 1.38 -16.72 13.75
CA ARG A 44 2.15 -16.59 15.01
C ARG A 44 3.65 -16.49 14.73
N TYR A 45 4.16 -17.35 13.85
CA TYR A 45 5.58 -17.46 13.56
C TYR A 45 6.21 -16.20 12.94
N ILE A 46 5.52 -15.51 12.03
CA ILE A 46 6.01 -14.26 11.40
C ILE A 46 6.23 -13.11 12.42
N ARG A 47 5.72 -13.28 13.65
CA ARG A 47 5.92 -12.40 14.82
C ARG A 47 7.04 -12.88 15.77
N GLY A 48 7.58 -14.07 15.56
CA GLY A 48 8.57 -14.74 16.42
C GLY A 48 10.01 -14.28 16.18
N SER A 49 10.89 -14.60 17.15
CA SER A 49 12.28 -14.16 17.16
C SER A 49 13.10 -14.67 15.97
N ASP A 50 12.82 -15.86 15.45
CA ASP A 50 13.51 -16.40 14.27
C ASP A 50 13.14 -15.64 12.97
N ALA A 51 11.84 -15.42 12.71
CA ALA A 51 11.39 -14.61 11.58
C ALA A 51 11.98 -13.17 11.63
N VAL A 52 12.09 -12.60 12.84
CA VAL A 52 12.76 -11.32 13.09
C VAL A 52 14.26 -11.38 12.78
N ALA A 53 14.97 -12.38 13.30
CA ALA A 53 16.42 -12.53 13.11
C ALA A 53 16.80 -12.74 11.64
N ARG A 54 16.02 -13.56 10.93
CA ARG A 54 16.23 -13.87 9.51
C ARG A 54 15.61 -12.83 8.56
N ARG A 55 14.88 -11.85 9.09
CA ARG A 55 14.16 -10.81 8.33
C ARG A 55 13.29 -11.41 7.22
N VAL A 56 12.33 -12.26 7.60
CA VAL A 56 11.42 -12.91 6.63
C VAL A 56 9.98 -12.49 6.87
N SER A 57 9.28 -12.14 5.79
CA SER A 57 7.85 -11.82 5.80
C SER A 57 7.20 -11.92 4.42
N TRP A 58 5.92 -12.27 4.41
CA TRP A 58 5.11 -12.42 3.20
C TRP A 58 3.68 -11.94 3.46
N HIS A 59 2.87 -11.87 2.41
CA HIS A 59 1.57 -11.19 2.49
C HIS A 59 0.47 -12.12 2.96
N PHE A 60 0.41 -13.34 2.42
CA PHE A 60 -0.65 -14.30 2.73
C PHE A 60 -0.11 -15.69 3.01
N THR A 61 -0.67 -16.38 4.01
CA THR A 61 -0.55 -17.84 4.16
C THR A 61 -1.90 -18.49 3.90
N VAL A 62 -1.91 -19.60 3.17
CA VAL A 62 -3.11 -20.34 2.76
C VAL A 62 -3.00 -21.81 3.18
N ASP A 63 -4.01 -22.34 3.87
CA ASP A 63 -4.15 -23.77 4.14
C ASP A 63 -5.49 -24.33 3.58
N ASP A 64 -5.91 -25.50 4.06
CA ASP A 64 -7.13 -26.17 3.61
C ASP A 64 -8.42 -25.65 4.27
N ASN A 65 -8.33 -24.80 5.29
CA ASN A 65 -9.43 -24.18 6.03
C ASN A 65 -9.55 -22.66 5.78
N GLU A 66 -8.45 -21.92 5.87
CA GLU A 66 -8.43 -20.45 5.94
C GLU A 66 -7.25 -19.78 5.19
N ILE A 67 -7.24 -18.45 5.22
CA ILE A 67 -6.16 -17.59 4.71
C ILE A 67 -5.85 -16.57 5.80
N TYR A 68 -4.58 -16.37 6.14
CA TYR A 68 -4.14 -15.21 6.92
C TYR A 68 -3.47 -14.17 6.02
N GLN A 69 -3.71 -12.89 6.28
CA GLN A 69 -2.98 -11.76 5.70
C GLN A 69 -2.12 -11.08 6.77
N HIS A 70 -0.81 -11.03 6.55
CA HIS A 70 0.18 -10.49 7.51
C HIS A 70 0.73 -9.11 7.12
N LEU A 71 0.70 -8.76 5.82
CA LEU A 71 1.20 -7.49 5.29
C LEU A 71 0.16 -6.79 4.39
N PRO A 72 0.13 -5.43 4.39
CA PRO A 72 -0.51 -4.65 3.33
C PRO A 72 0.05 -5.02 1.95
N VAL A 73 -0.78 -4.99 0.89
CA VAL A 73 -0.35 -5.39 -0.46
C VAL A 73 0.38 -4.31 -1.27
N ASN A 74 0.51 -3.11 -0.71
CA ASN A 74 1.52 -2.12 -1.11
C ASN A 74 2.83 -2.25 -0.35
N GLU A 75 2.94 -3.06 0.70
CA GLU A 75 4.18 -3.12 1.46
C GLU A 75 5.02 -4.30 1.03
N MET A 76 6.31 -4.06 0.83
CA MET A 76 7.29 -5.10 0.59
C MET A 76 7.23 -6.15 1.70
N GLY A 77 7.14 -7.43 1.32
CA GLY A 77 7.52 -8.56 2.18
C GLY A 77 8.93 -9.04 1.85
N TRP A 78 9.68 -9.51 2.84
CA TRP A 78 10.95 -10.21 2.62
C TRP A 78 10.72 -11.71 2.42
N HIS A 79 10.35 -12.12 1.19
CA HIS A 79 9.99 -13.52 0.90
C HIS A 79 10.80 -14.18 -0.22
N ALA A 80 11.50 -13.41 -1.05
CA ALA A 80 12.32 -13.92 -2.15
C ALA A 80 13.45 -12.92 -2.49
N HIS A 81 13.88 -12.86 -3.75
CA HIS A 81 14.85 -11.89 -4.26
C HIS A 81 14.37 -10.45 -4.08
N ALA A 82 15.26 -9.46 -3.97
CA ALA A 82 14.89 -8.05 -3.81
C ALA A 82 13.94 -7.54 -4.91
N ALA A 83 14.13 -7.98 -6.16
CA ALA A 83 13.21 -7.67 -7.26
C ALA A 83 11.78 -8.20 -7.04
N ALA A 84 11.63 -9.37 -6.40
CA ALA A 84 10.33 -9.91 -6.01
C ALA A 84 9.75 -9.11 -4.84
N ASN A 85 10.55 -8.90 -3.79
CA ASN A 85 10.15 -8.14 -2.61
C ASN A 85 9.68 -6.71 -2.98
N ALA A 86 10.32 -6.08 -3.97
CA ALA A 86 9.97 -4.75 -4.48
C ALA A 86 8.79 -4.69 -5.48
N SER A 87 8.25 -5.83 -5.94
CA SER A 87 7.24 -5.84 -7.04
C SER A 87 6.23 -6.99 -7.01
N SER A 88 6.16 -7.77 -5.94
CA SER A 88 5.38 -9.01 -5.89
C SER A 88 4.66 -9.24 -4.57
N ILE A 89 3.52 -9.92 -4.65
CA ILE A 89 2.80 -10.44 -3.49
C ILE A 89 3.24 -11.87 -3.19
N GLY A 90 3.95 -12.10 -2.10
CA GLY A 90 4.26 -13.44 -1.58
C GLY A 90 3.03 -14.15 -0.98
N VAL A 91 2.69 -15.31 -1.55
CA VAL A 91 1.63 -16.22 -1.09
C VAL A 91 2.26 -17.57 -0.72
N GLU A 92 2.24 -17.90 0.57
CA GLU A 92 2.63 -19.20 1.12
C GLU A 92 1.45 -20.17 1.09
N ILE A 93 1.70 -21.40 0.63
CA ILE A 93 0.72 -22.50 0.65
C ILE A 93 1.24 -23.58 1.60
N CYS A 94 0.51 -23.82 2.69
CA CYS A 94 0.82 -24.84 3.68
C CYS A 94 0.90 -26.24 3.06
N MET A 95 1.69 -27.11 3.69
CA MET A 95 1.79 -28.53 3.32
C MET A 95 1.96 -29.46 4.54
N HIS A 96 1.31 -29.10 5.66
CA HIS A 96 1.36 -29.88 6.88
C HIS A 96 0.67 -31.24 6.72
N ARG A 97 1.14 -32.25 7.47
CA ARG A 97 0.46 -33.55 7.50
C ARG A 97 -0.98 -33.40 7.98
N GLY A 98 -1.90 -34.08 7.30
CA GLY A 98 -3.32 -34.12 7.64
C GLY A 98 -4.22 -33.12 6.89
N MET A 99 -3.66 -32.12 6.19
CA MET A 99 -4.47 -31.15 5.43
C MET A 99 -5.06 -31.72 4.14
N ASN A 100 -6.22 -31.20 3.73
CA ASN A 100 -6.75 -31.37 2.38
C ASN A 100 -6.03 -30.45 1.39
N GLU A 101 -4.87 -30.91 0.94
CA GLU A 101 -3.98 -30.20 0.02
C GLU A 101 -4.69 -29.71 -1.26
N ALA A 102 -5.63 -30.50 -1.81
CA ALA A 102 -6.38 -30.11 -3.00
C ALA A 102 -7.23 -28.85 -2.75
N THR A 103 -7.87 -28.76 -1.58
CA THR A 103 -8.65 -27.58 -1.15
C THR A 103 -7.75 -26.37 -0.87
N ALA A 104 -6.56 -26.56 -0.32
CA ALA A 104 -5.59 -25.47 -0.15
C ALA A 104 -5.13 -24.88 -1.50
N TYR A 105 -4.83 -25.72 -2.49
CA TYR A 105 -4.51 -25.24 -3.84
C TYR A 105 -5.69 -24.59 -4.57
N ASP A 106 -6.93 -25.02 -4.31
CA ASP A 106 -8.13 -24.32 -4.81
C ASP A 106 -8.30 -22.94 -4.17
N ARG A 107 -8.14 -22.85 -2.85
CA ARG A 107 -8.18 -21.58 -2.10
C ARG A 107 -7.05 -20.64 -2.54
N ALA A 108 -5.83 -21.14 -2.73
CA ALA A 108 -4.71 -20.35 -3.24
C ALA A 108 -4.93 -19.88 -4.68
N ALA A 109 -5.51 -20.71 -5.55
CA ALA A 109 -5.86 -20.31 -6.91
C ALA A 109 -6.98 -19.24 -6.92
N GLN A 110 -7.99 -19.35 -6.05
CA GLN A 110 -9.02 -18.33 -5.86
C GLN A 110 -8.44 -17.02 -5.33
N LEU A 111 -7.50 -17.09 -4.38
CA LEU A 111 -6.76 -15.93 -3.87
C LEU A 111 -5.96 -15.26 -4.99
N CYS A 112 -5.28 -16.03 -5.84
CA CYS A 112 -4.54 -15.48 -6.99
C CYS A 112 -5.45 -14.78 -8.00
N VAL A 113 -6.66 -15.30 -8.25
CA VAL A 113 -7.67 -14.63 -9.09
C VAL A 113 -8.16 -13.34 -8.45
N PHE A 114 -8.47 -13.38 -7.15
CA PHE A 114 -8.89 -12.20 -6.39
C PHE A 114 -7.81 -11.10 -6.41
N LEU A 115 -6.58 -11.42 -6.01
CA LEU A 115 -5.43 -10.51 -6.03
C LEU A 115 -5.14 -9.99 -7.44
N GLY A 116 -5.22 -10.85 -8.45
CA GLY A 116 -5.07 -10.45 -9.85
C GLY A 116 -6.07 -9.37 -10.26
N MET A 117 -7.34 -9.56 -9.91
CA MET A 117 -8.40 -8.58 -10.16
C MET A 117 -8.24 -7.29 -9.35
N GLN A 118 -7.84 -7.36 -8.07
CA GLN A 118 -7.68 -6.17 -7.22
C GLN A 118 -6.45 -5.33 -7.59
N LEU A 119 -5.36 -5.97 -8.01
CA LEU A 119 -4.05 -5.32 -8.23
C LEU A 119 -3.78 -4.98 -9.71
N GLY A 120 -4.73 -5.28 -10.61
CA GLY A 120 -4.52 -5.14 -12.06
C GLY A 120 -3.51 -6.13 -12.65
N ILE A 121 -3.18 -7.19 -11.92
CA ILE A 121 -2.23 -8.22 -12.35
C ILE A 121 -3.00 -9.25 -13.19
N THR A 122 -2.72 -9.30 -14.49
CA THR A 122 -3.29 -10.31 -15.38
C THR A 122 -2.88 -11.71 -14.91
N VAL A 123 -3.84 -12.59 -14.60
CA VAL A 123 -3.58 -13.98 -14.19
C VAL A 123 -4.19 -14.97 -15.19
N PRO A 124 -3.47 -16.07 -15.53
CA PRO A 124 -2.27 -16.60 -14.87
C PRO A 124 -0.91 -15.93 -15.21
N GLU A 125 -0.84 -15.02 -16.18
CA GLU A 125 0.41 -14.51 -16.77
C GLU A 125 1.34 -13.76 -15.79
N GLY A 126 0.79 -13.13 -14.75
CA GLY A 126 1.49 -12.42 -13.69
C GLY A 126 1.88 -13.30 -12.49
N LEU A 127 1.57 -14.60 -12.51
CA LEU A 127 2.00 -15.52 -11.47
C LEU A 127 3.46 -15.93 -11.68
N ARG A 128 4.22 -16.00 -10.59
CA ARG A 128 5.61 -16.46 -10.54
C ARG A 128 5.77 -17.51 -9.46
N GLN A 129 6.72 -18.41 -9.64
CA GLN A 129 7.25 -19.25 -8.57
C GLN A 129 8.34 -18.47 -7.83
N HIS A 130 8.61 -18.79 -6.56
CA HIS A 130 9.87 -18.36 -5.92
C HIS A 130 11.09 -18.76 -6.79
N HIS A 131 11.04 -19.95 -7.39
CA HIS A 131 12.04 -20.42 -8.36
C HIS A 131 12.38 -19.41 -9.47
N ASP A 132 11.40 -18.65 -9.97
CA ASP A 132 11.61 -17.71 -11.08
C ASP A 132 12.47 -16.49 -10.66
N TRP A 133 12.62 -16.27 -9.35
CA TRP A 133 13.38 -15.16 -8.75
C TRP A 133 14.75 -15.57 -8.20
N THR A 134 14.86 -16.76 -7.60
CA THR A 134 16.07 -17.19 -6.88
C THR A 134 16.63 -18.55 -7.34
N GLY A 135 15.90 -19.29 -8.16
CA GLY A 135 16.22 -20.69 -8.47
C GLY A 135 15.90 -21.69 -7.35
N LYS A 136 15.41 -21.26 -6.15
CA LYS A 136 14.94 -22.17 -5.07
C LYS A 136 13.96 -23.19 -5.66
N ASN A 137 14.01 -24.45 -5.22
CA ASN A 137 12.98 -25.44 -5.60
C ASN A 137 11.67 -25.21 -4.82
N CYS A 138 11.04 -24.06 -5.04
CA CYS A 138 9.83 -23.60 -4.36
C CYS A 138 8.93 -22.90 -5.39
N PRO A 139 7.60 -23.16 -5.42
CA PRO A 139 6.81 -24.04 -4.53
C PRO A 139 7.13 -25.53 -4.75
N SER A 140 7.60 -26.23 -3.72
CA SER A 140 8.26 -27.54 -3.87
C SER A 140 7.29 -28.63 -4.34
N VAL A 141 6.04 -28.61 -3.88
CA VAL A 141 5.00 -29.59 -4.22
C VAL A 141 4.56 -29.45 -5.68
N LEU A 142 4.42 -28.22 -6.18
CA LEU A 142 4.10 -27.98 -7.59
C LEU A 142 5.27 -28.33 -8.52
N ARG A 143 6.51 -28.15 -8.06
CA ARG A 143 7.72 -28.48 -8.84
C ARG A 143 8.10 -29.95 -8.82
N GLY A 144 7.80 -30.66 -7.71
CA GLY A 144 7.99 -32.10 -7.59
C GLY A 144 6.96 -32.94 -8.36
N ARG A 145 5.92 -32.31 -8.92
CA ARG A 145 4.87 -32.97 -9.69
C ARG A 145 5.05 -32.81 -11.20
N PRO A 146 4.85 -33.87 -12.00
CA PRO A 146 4.72 -33.74 -13.46
C PRO A 146 3.67 -32.68 -13.80
N ASN A 147 4.09 -31.63 -14.53
CA ASN A 147 3.26 -30.49 -14.90
C ASN A 147 2.57 -29.74 -13.74
N GLY A 148 3.05 -29.86 -12.50
CA GLY A 148 2.34 -29.31 -11.32
C GLY A 148 2.16 -27.79 -11.36
N TRP A 149 3.17 -27.04 -11.83
CA TRP A 149 3.02 -25.60 -12.07
C TRP A 149 1.94 -25.30 -13.12
N GLN A 150 1.97 -25.97 -14.28
CA GLN A 150 0.95 -25.79 -15.32
C GLN A 150 -0.45 -26.14 -14.81
N THR A 151 -0.59 -27.22 -14.03
CA THR A 151 -1.85 -27.61 -13.39
C THR A 151 -2.39 -26.52 -12.44
N PHE A 152 -1.50 -25.79 -11.76
CA PHE A 152 -1.90 -24.63 -10.95
C PHE A 152 -2.33 -23.43 -11.81
N LEU A 153 -1.60 -23.13 -12.91
CA LEU A 153 -2.01 -22.08 -13.86
C LEU A 153 -3.36 -22.40 -14.53
N ASP A 154 -3.62 -23.66 -14.85
CA ASP A 154 -4.88 -24.15 -15.42
C ASP A 154 -6.02 -24.02 -14.41
N ARG A 155 -5.76 -24.31 -13.12
CA ARG A 155 -6.69 -24.12 -12.00
C ARG A 155 -7.03 -22.65 -11.77
N VAL A 156 -6.04 -21.76 -11.79
CA VAL A 156 -6.23 -20.30 -11.77
C VAL A 156 -7.04 -19.84 -12.99
N THR A 157 -6.76 -20.38 -14.17
CA THR A 157 -7.50 -20.09 -15.40
C THR A 157 -8.96 -20.55 -15.31
N PHE A 158 -9.23 -21.70 -14.70
CA PHE A 158 -10.58 -22.20 -14.44
C PHE A 158 -11.36 -21.25 -13.54
N TYR A 159 -10.78 -20.84 -12.39
CA TYR A 159 -11.43 -19.88 -11.49
C TYR A 159 -11.60 -18.50 -12.13
N SER A 160 -10.61 -17.99 -12.87
CA SER A 160 -10.69 -16.73 -13.63
C SER A 160 -11.85 -16.74 -14.64
N ARG A 161 -12.03 -17.86 -15.38
CA ARG A 161 -13.18 -18.04 -16.30
C ARG A 161 -14.52 -18.15 -15.55
N GLY A 162 -14.55 -18.76 -14.37
CA GLY A 162 -15.71 -18.81 -13.48
C GLY A 162 -16.11 -17.42 -12.97
N SER A 163 -15.14 -16.63 -12.52
CA SER A 163 -15.31 -15.23 -12.04
C SER A 163 -15.64 -14.22 -13.14
N ARG A 164 -15.60 -14.62 -14.43
CA ARG A 164 -16.18 -13.85 -15.55
C ARG A 164 -17.65 -14.23 -15.85
N ARG A 165 -18.16 -15.31 -15.25
CA ARG A 165 -19.54 -15.82 -15.44
C ARG A 165 -20.43 -15.62 -14.21
N ARG A 166 -19.85 -15.47 -13.02
CA ARG A 166 -20.48 -14.96 -11.80
C ARG A 166 -19.80 -13.65 -11.41
N ALA A 167 -20.50 -12.79 -10.65
CA ALA A 167 -19.82 -11.74 -9.88
C ALA A 167 -18.78 -12.36 -8.93
N MET A 168 -17.88 -11.53 -8.37
CA MET A 168 -16.68 -11.95 -7.63
C MET A 168 -16.92 -13.13 -6.67
N PRO A 169 -15.92 -14.02 -6.47
CA PRO A 169 -16.03 -15.05 -5.43
C PRO A 169 -16.32 -14.38 -4.09
N ASP A 170 -17.35 -14.83 -3.36
CA ASP A 170 -17.73 -14.24 -2.07
C ASP A 170 -16.54 -14.24 -1.11
N VAL A 171 -15.94 -13.07 -0.85
CA VAL A 171 -14.80 -12.92 0.07
C VAL A 171 -15.30 -12.36 1.39
N THR A 172 -15.05 -13.08 2.48
CA THR A 172 -15.40 -12.66 3.84
C THR A 172 -14.12 -12.35 4.60
N PHE A 173 -13.91 -11.08 4.92
CA PHE A 173 -12.78 -10.64 5.74
C PHE A 173 -13.13 -10.75 7.23
N VAL A 174 -12.22 -11.31 8.04
CA VAL A 174 -12.40 -11.53 9.48
C VAL A 174 -11.23 -10.90 10.23
N ALA A 175 -11.49 -10.14 11.28
CA ALA A 175 -10.42 -9.62 12.14
C ALA A 175 -9.90 -10.73 13.07
N ALA A 176 -8.58 -10.78 13.28
CA ALA A 176 -7.88 -11.80 14.06
C ALA A 176 -8.53 -12.16 15.41
N ALA A 177 -9.06 -11.14 16.12
CA ALA A 177 -9.71 -11.29 17.41
C ALA A 177 -10.97 -12.20 17.42
N LYS A 178 -11.55 -12.53 16.24
CA LYS A 178 -12.66 -13.49 16.10
C LYS A 178 -12.20 -14.93 15.75
N ALA A 179 -10.94 -15.15 15.39
CA ALA A 179 -10.44 -16.45 14.89
C ALA A 179 -10.03 -17.44 16.01
N GLY A 180 -9.42 -16.95 17.10
CA GLY A 180 -8.89 -17.77 18.20
C GLY A 180 -9.91 -18.57 19.03
N ALA A 181 -11.19 -18.59 18.63
CA ALA A 181 -12.23 -19.43 19.23
C ALA A 181 -12.36 -20.83 18.59
N ALA A 182 -11.73 -21.06 17.42
CA ALA A 182 -11.89 -22.30 16.64
C ALA A 182 -10.73 -23.31 16.78
N SER A 183 -9.52 -22.85 17.13
CA SER A 183 -8.31 -23.65 17.21
C SER A 183 -8.17 -24.35 18.58
N LYS A 184 -8.50 -25.65 18.66
CA LYS A 184 -8.23 -26.50 19.83
C LYS A 184 -7.17 -27.55 19.51
N GLN A 185 -5.90 -27.20 19.67
CA GLN A 185 -4.80 -28.18 19.74
C GLN A 185 -3.97 -27.97 21.01
N ALA A 186 -3.31 -29.04 21.46
CA ALA A 186 -2.64 -29.10 22.76
C ALA A 186 -1.29 -28.35 22.75
N PRO A 187 -0.84 -27.77 23.89
CA PRO A 187 0.36 -26.93 23.93
C PRO A 187 1.64 -27.59 23.40
N GLU A 188 1.84 -28.87 23.67
CA GLU A 188 3.06 -29.61 23.27
C GLU A 188 3.20 -29.74 21.74
N ALA A 189 2.08 -29.87 21.01
CA ALA A 189 2.11 -29.92 19.54
C ALA A 189 2.44 -28.57 18.91
N ILE A 190 2.21 -27.46 19.63
CA ILE A 190 2.48 -26.10 19.14
C ILE A 190 3.97 -25.78 19.22
N ASP A 191 4.66 -26.15 20.30
CA ASP A 191 6.11 -25.98 20.41
C ASP A 191 6.89 -26.87 19.42
N ASP A 192 6.45 -28.12 19.20
CA ASP A 192 7.01 -28.98 18.15
C ASP A 192 6.78 -28.42 16.74
N ALA A 193 5.59 -27.84 16.47
CA ALA A 193 5.30 -27.18 15.21
C ALA A 193 6.18 -25.93 14.99
N LEU A 194 6.35 -25.09 16.01
CA LEU A 194 7.22 -23.91 15.97
C LEU A 194 8.70 -24.31 15.74
N THR A 195 9.20 -25.31 16.47
CA THR A 195 10.56 -25.85 16.30
C THR A 195 10.76 -26.51 14.93
N SER A 196 9.71 -27.08 14.35
CA SER A 196 9.70 -27.61 12.97
C SER A 196 9.75 -26.49 11.91
N ILE A 197 9.13 -25.33 12.17
CA ILE A 197 9.27 -24.15 11.30
C ILE A 197 10.74 -23.69 11.27
N ASP A 198 11.40 -23.62 12.43
CA ASP A 198 12.82 -23.23 12.51
C ASP A 198 13.72 -24.14 11.65
N HIS A 199 13.45 -25.45 11.60
CA HIS A 199 14.21 -26.38 10.77
C HIS A 199 13.93 -26.29 9.26
N HIS A 200 12.70 -25.94 8.84
CA HIS A 200 12.44 -25.59 7.44
C HIS A 200 13.28 -24.37 7.01
N PHE A 201 13.39 -23.39 7.91
CA PHE A 201 14.10 -22.15 7.67
C PHE A 201 15.60 -22.17 7.99
N ALA A 202 16.13 -23.24 8.60
CA ALA A 202 17.56 -23.45 8.77
C ALA A 202 18.32 -23.56 7.42
N ALA A 203 17.64 -24.01 6.35
CA ALA A 203 18.16 -23.95 4.98
C ALA A 203 18.21 -22.52 4.38
N HIS A 204 17.75 -21.50 5.12
CA HIS A 204 17.72 -20.09 4.73
C HIS A 204 18.64 -19.20 5.58
N ALA A 205 19.49 -19.77 6.43
CA ALA A 205 20.54 -19.03 7.15
C ALA A 205 21.61 -18.43 6.20
N ASP A 206 21.91 -19.12 5.09
CA ASP A 206 22.94 -18.71 4.12
C ASP A 206 22.43 -17.75 3.02
N ALA A 207 21.13 -17.45 2.97
CA ALA A 207 20.54 -16.52 2.01
C ALA A 207 20.20 -15.14 2.61
N GLY A 208 19.99 -15.05 3.94
CA GLY A 208 19.66 -13.80 4.63
C GLY A 208 20.86 -12.89 4.92
N THR A 209 22.09 -13.36 4.68
CA THR A 209 23.34 -12.62 4.93
C THR A 209 24.29 -12.58 3.73
N ALA A 210 24.00 -13.31 2.65
CA ALA A 210 24.57 -13.04 1.35
C ALA A 210 23.99 -11.72 0.84
N ALA A 211 24.75 -10.63 1.02
CA ALA A 211 24.38 -9.31 0.53
C ALA A 211 24.00 -9.34 -0.96
N GLU A 212 23.26 -8.32 -1.42
CA GLU A 212 23.22 -7.95 -2.85
C GLU A 212 24.60 -7.42 -3.26
N GLN A 213 25.60 -8.30 -3.23
CA GLN A 213 26.95 -8.04 -3.64
C GLN A 213 27.01 -8.30 -5.14
N ALA A 214 27.32 -7.25 -5.90
CA ALA A 214 27.65 -7.38 -7.30
C ALA A 214 28.81 -8.38 -7.45
N LEU A 215 28.69 -9.30 -8.41
CA LEU A 215 29.77 -10.24 -8.70
C LEU A 215 31.04 -9.45 -9.09
N PRO A 216 32.18 -9.63 -8.41
CA PRO A 216 33.43 -9.00 -8.82
C PRO A 216 33.86 -9.56 -10.19
N ILE A 217 33.73 -8.74 -11.24
CA ILE A 217 33.98 -9.12 -12.63
C ILE A 217 35.10 -8.27 -13.27
N PRO A 218 35.87 -8.84 -14.21
CA PRO A 218 35.84 -10.25 -14.65
C PRO A 218 36.39 -11.20 -13.57
N THR A 219 35.87 -12.44 -13.55
CA THR A 219 36.31 -13.48 -12.61
C THR A 219 37.81 -13.75 -12.78
N GLY A 220 38.58 -13.67 -11.69
CA GLY A 220 40.03 -13.88 -11.68
C GLY A 220 40.89 -12.60 -11.78
N ASP A 221 40.36 -11.51 -12.33
CA ASP A 221 40.99 -10.17 -12.30
C ASP A 221 39.90 -9.09 -12.09
N PRO A 222 39.24 -9.07 -10.91
CA PRO A 222 38.09 -8.21 -10.68
C PRO A 222 38.45 -6.73 -10.77
N ILE A 223 37.58 -5.95 -11.41
CA ILE A 223 37.67 -4.49 -11.37
C ILE A 223 37.11 -4.03 -10.02
N ALA A 224 37.93 -3.29 -9.27
CA ALA A 224 37.52 -2.69 -8.01
C ALA A 224 36.24 -1.86 -8.21
N PHE A 225 35.27 -2.00 -7.30
CA PHE A 225 34.07 -1.20 -7.31
C PHE A 225 34.39 0.28 -7.07
N ALA A 226 33.51 1.16 -7.55
CA ALA A 226 33.40 2.47 -6.94
C ALA A 226 32.82 2.30 -5.54
N ALA A 227 33.35 3.06 -4.58
CA ALA A 227 32.91 3.04 -3.19
C ALA A 227 32.60 4.47 -2.78
N SER A 228 31.40 4.68 -2.23
CA SER A 228 31.01 5.93 -1.61
C SER A 228 31.48 5.96 -0.16
N THR A 229 31.92 7.13 0.30
CA THR A 229 32.16 7.45 1.72
C THR A 229 31.11 8.43 2.27
N ALA A 230 30.16 8.87 1.43
CA ALA A 230 29.20 9.91 1.78
C ALA A 230 28.12 9.40 2.75
N SER A 231 27.78 10.22 3.76
CA SER A 231 26.68 9.92 4.69
C SER A 231 25.30 10.09 4.06
N THR A 232 25.22 10.79 2.93
CA THR A 232 24.00 11.01 2.15
C THR A 232 24.38 11.03 0.68
N ALA A 233 23.73 10.18 -0.13
CA ALA A 233 23.89 10.12 -1.57
C ALA A 233 22.53 10.09 -2.27
N TYR A 234 22.50 10.40 -3.57
CA TYR A 234 21.29 10.57 -4.38
C TYR A 234 21.26 9.60 -5.57
N TRP A 235 20.06 9.16 -5.96
CA TRP A 235 19.89 8.42 -7.23
C TRP A 235 20.16 9.36 -8.41
N PRO A 236 21.02 9.00 -9.39
CA PRO A 236 21.57 9.95 -10.37
C PRO A 236 20.56 10.52 -11.39
N VAL A 237 19.34 9.98 -11.46
CA VAL A 237 18.30 10.45 -12.40
C VAL A 237 16.97 10.64 -11.70
N VAL A 238 16.34 11.77 -11.97
CA VAL A 238 14.97 12.12 -11.57
C VAL A 238 14.05 11.73 -12.72
N THR A 239 13.36 10.59 -12.59
CA THR A 239 12.57 9.98 -13.68
C THR A 239 11.33 9.26 -13.16
N ARG A 240 10.28 9.20 -13.99
CA ARG A 240 9.08 8.38 -13.76
C ARG A 240 9.15 6.99 -14.44
N HIS A 241 10.29 6.63 -15.03
CA HIS A 241 10.42 5.36 -15.75
C HIS A 241 10.22 4.16 -14.80
N PRO A 242 9.33 3.18 -15.10
CA PRO A 242 8.95 2.11 -14.15
C PRO A 242 10.09 1.14 -13.77
N ARG A 243 11.22 1.22 -14.47
CA ARG A 243 12.45 0.44 -14.24
C ARG A 243 13.63 1.29 -13.74
N ALA A 244 13.37 2.51 -13.26
CA ALA A 244 14.39 3.51 -12.91
C ALA A 244 15.52 3.01 -12.01
N LEU A 245 15.21 2.05 -11.14
CA LEU A 245 16.08 1.51 -10.09
C LEU A 245 16.72 0.17 -10.49
N GLU A 246 16.49 -0.31 -11.72
CA GLU A 246 16.93 -1.64 -12.14
C GLU A 246 18.42 -1.68 -12.48
N VAL A 247 19.24 -1.97 -11.47
CA VAL A 247 20.68 -2.14 -11.61
C VAL A 247 21.00 -3.45 -12.31
N ASN A 248 21.22 -3.38 -13.62
CA ASN A 248 21.55 -4.55 -14.42
C ASN A 248 22.98 -5.03 -14.08
N THR A 249 23.12 -6.13 -13.33
CA THR A 249 24.42 -6.70 -12.92
C THR A 249 24.31 -8.19 -12.56
N ARG A 250 25.45 -8.91 -12.54
CA ARG A 250 25.53 -10.26 -11.93
C ARG A 250 25.73 -10.13 -10.42
N LEU A 251 25.29 -11.14 -9.66
CA LEU A 251 25.42 -11.18 -8.19
C LEU A 251 26.36 -12.32 -7.74
N VAL A 252 26.98 -12.14 -6.57
CA VAL A 252 27.67 -13.22 -5.84
C VAL A 252 26.64 -14.30 -5.44
N GLY A 253 27.04 -15.57 -5.43
CA GLY A 253 26.12 -16.71 -5.24
C GLY A 253 25.41 -17.17 -6.52
N GLY A 254 25.43 -16.36 -7.59
CA GLY A 254 24.80 -16.66 -8.86
C GLY A 254 23.52 -15.85 -9.09
N GLY A 255 23.06 -15.78 -10.34
CA GLY A 255 21.94 -14.92 -10.74
C GLY A 255 22.35 -13.52 -11.20
N ALA A 256 21.34 -12.67 -11.36
CA ALA A 256 21.49 -11.29 -11.84
C ALA A 256 20.40 -10.38 -11.26
N SER A 257 20.79 -9.16 -10.90
CA SER A 257 19.85 -8.06 -10.77
C SER A 257 19.60 -7.47 -12.16
N GLY A 258 18.34 -7.14 -12.45
CA GLY A 258 17.87 -6.68 -13.76
C GLY A 258 17.77 -7.75 -14.85
N ALA A 259 16.80 -7.55 -15.75
CA ALA A 259 16.46 -8.54 -16.78
C ALA A 259 17.20 -8.32 -18.11
N ASN A 260 17.90 -7.20 -18.28
CA ASN A 260 18.55 -6.81 -19.53
C ASN A 260 20.08 -6.98 -19.46
N ALA A 261 20.52 -8.20 -19.75
CA ALA A 261 21.93 -8.58 -19.84
C ALA A 261 22.79 -7.73 -20.81
N SER A 262 22.18 -6.90 -21.69
CA SER A 262 22.92 -5.95 -22.52
C SER A 262 23.27 -4.66 -21.78
N ARG A 263 22.51 -4.22 -20.76
CA ARG A 263 22.71 -2.93 -20.07
C ARG A 263 23.77 -2.96 -18.95
N ARG A 264 24.23 -4.15 -18.55
CA ARG A 264 25.17 -4.33 -17.43
C ARG A 264 26.62 -3.96 -17.73
N PHE A 265 27.41 -3.77 -16.67
CA PHE A 265 28.86 -3.68 -16.75
C PHE A 265 29.47 -4.97 -17.36
N LEU A 266 30.46 -4.79 -18.23
CA LEU A 266 31.08 -5.84 -19.06
C LEU A 266 30.12 -6.65 -19.95
N ALA A 267 28.93 -6.11 -20.27
CA ALA A 267 28.14 -6.63 -21.38
C ALA A 267 28.90 -6.53 -22.71
N ASP A 268 28.58 -7.42 -23.65
CA ASP A 268 29.18 -7.36 -24.98
C ASP A 268 28.66 -6.15 -25.77
N ARG A 269 29.58 -5.51 -26.49
CA ARG A 269 29.33 -4.41 -27.43
C ARG A 269 30.06 -4.71 -28.74
N SER A 270 29.58 -4.12 -29.84
CA SER A 270 30.21 -4.21 -31.17
C SER A 270 30.48 -5.66 -31.61
N GLY A 271 29.45 -6.51 -31.57
CA GLY A 271 29.55 -7.94 -31.94
C GLY A 271 30.41 -8.79 -30.99
N GLY A 272 30.68 -8.31 -29.77
CA GLY A 272 31.52 -8.98 -28.79
C GLY A 272 33.00 -8.56 -28.81
N ALA A 273 33.39 -7.60 -29.67
CA ALA A 273 34.75 -7.06 -29.72
C ALA A 273 35.09 -6.09 -28.56
N ARG A 274 34.06 -5.52 -27.92
CA ARG A 274 34.19 -4.45 -26.91
C ARG A 274 33.43 -4.80 -25.63
N TYR A 275 33.97 -4.43 -24.47
CA TYR A 275 33.26 -4.46 -23.19
C TYR A 275 32.45 -3.17 -22.98
N HIS A 276 31.29 -3.32 -22.34
CA HIS A 276 30.51 -2.22 -21.82
C HIS A 276 31.11 -1.69 -20.51
N CYS A 277 31.55 -0.42 -20.49
CA CYS A 277 32.21 0.19 -19.33
C CYS A 277 31.24 0.85 -18.33
N ALA A 278 29.93 0.83 -18.62
CA ALA A 278 28.87 1.47 -17.84
C ALA A 278 27.83 0.47 -17.31
N ILE A 279 26.87 0.99 -16.57
CA ILE A 279 25.51 0.45 -16.52
C ILE A 279 24.56 1.48 -17.17
N ASP A 280 23.73 1.03 -18.11
CA ASP A 280 22.75 1.87 -18.80
C ASP A 280 21.45 1.95 -17.96
N LEU A 281 21.30 3.00 -17.15
CA LEU A 281 20.12 3.20 -16.29
C LEU A 281 18.88 3.54 -17.12
N TYR A 282 17.71 3.22 -16.58
CA TYR A 282 16.44 3.43 -17.25
C TYR A 282 15.84 4.81 -16.93
N CYS A 283 15.65 5.63 -17.96
CA CYS A 283 15.04 6.96 -17.91
C CYS A 283 14.62 7.40 -19.32
N SER A 284 14.01 8.57 -19.44
CA SER A 284 13.56 9.16 -20.70
C SER A 284 14.38 10.40 -21.06
N GLU A 285 14.44 10.76 -22.35
CA GLU A 285 14.94 12.07 -22.79
C GLU A 285 14.20 13.19 -22.06
N GLY A 286 14.94 14.20 -21.58
CA GLY A 286 14.38 15.32 -20.81
C GLY A 286 14.34 15.12 -19.29
N ASP A 287 14.55 13.90 -18.77
CA ASP A 287 14.64 13.66 -17.32
C ASP A 287 15.85 14.40 -16.71
N ALA A 288 15.72 14.87 -15.47
CA ALA A 288 16.79 15.63 -14.82
C ALA A 288 17.88 14.70 -14.25
N ILE A 289 19.13 15.10 -14.40
CA ILE A 289 20.30 14.38 -13.87
C ILE A 289 20.85 15.17 -12.68
N VAL A 290 21.11 14.46 -11.59
CA VAL A 290 21.55 15.06 -10.32
C VAL A 290 22.86 14.43 -9.85
N ALA A 291 23.68 15.22 -9.15
CA ALA A 291 24.93 14.73 -8.58
C ALA A 291 24.63 13.71 -7.48
N VAL A 292 25.23 12.51 -7.56
CA VAL A 292 25.03 11.46 -6.53
C VAL A 292 25.55 11.91 -5.16
N GLU A 293 26.61 12.71 -5.14
CA GLU A 293 27.27 13.23 -3.94
C GLU A 293 27.76 14.67 -4.19
N ASP A 294 28.24 15.35 -3.14
CA ASP A 294 29.02 16.58 -3.29
C ASP A 294 30.22 16.33 -4.22
N GLY A 295 30.59 17.33 -5.01
CA GLY A 295 31.68 17.15 -5.97
C GLY A 295 32.09 18.39 -6.73
N ARG A 296 32.92 18.18 -7.76
CA ARG A 296 33.33 19.20 -8.72
C ARG A 296 33.20 18.68 -10.14
N ILE A 297 32.61 19.47 -11.04
CA ILE A 297 32.58 19.16 -12.47
C ILE A 297 34.02 19.22 -13.00
N VAL A 298 34.54 18.09 -13.50
CA VAL A 298 35.93 17.98 -13.97
C VAL A 298 36.06 17.90 -15.49
N ASN A 299 34.99 17.54 -16.21
CA ASN A 299 34.94 17.71 -17.67
C ASN A 299 33.50 17.67 -18.22
N PHE A 300 33.28 18.26 -19.39
CA PHE A 300 32.04 18.16 -20.16
C PHE A 300 32.35 18.27 -21.66
N TYR A 301 32.08 17.22 -22.44
CA TYR A 301 32.47 17.14 -23.85
C TYR A 301 31.60 16.15 -24.65
N HIS A 302 31.66 16.23 -25.98
CA HIS A 302 30.89 15.35 -26.88
C HIS A 302 31.25 13.87 -26.70
N PHE A 303 30.24 13.00 -26.65
CA PHE A 303 30.39 11.58 -26.30
C PHE A 303 29.98 10.63 -27.42
N TYR A 304 28.69 10.49 -27.70
CA TYR A 304 28.14 9.57 -28.67
C TYR A 304 26.81 10.13 -29.21
N GLU A 305 26.43 9.84 -30.45
CA GLU A 305 25.09 10.16 -31.00
C GLU A 305 24.51 11.54 -30.59
N SER A 306 25.28 12.61 -30.75
CA SER A 306 24.89 14.00 -30.39
C SER A 306 24.56 14.25 -28.91
N THR A 307 25.10 13.44 -28.00
CA THR A 307 25.11 13.66 -26.54
C THR A 307 26.50 14.04 -26.05
N ASN A 308 26.59 14.40 -24.76
CA ASN A 308 27.82 14.70 -24.06
C ASN A 308 28.05 13.74 -22.86
N ALA A 309 29.30 13.64 -22.46
CA ALA A 309 29.75 13.08 -21.20
C ALA A 309 29.92 14.22 -20.19
N LEU A 310 29.39 14.05 -18.99
CA LEU A 310 29.55 14.97 -17.87
C LEU A 310 30.27 14.24 -16.74
N LEU A 311 31.50 14.67 -16.42
CA LEU A 311 32.30 14.04 -15.39
C LEU A 311 32.32 14.88 -14.12
N VAL A 312 31.98 14.26 -12.99
CA VAL A 312 32.03 14.88 -11.66
C VAL A 312 32.96 14.07 -10.76
N GLN A 313 33.91 14.74 -10.14
CA GLN A 313 34.76 14.20 -9.07
C GLN A 313 34.01 14.34 -7.74
N HIS A 314 33.72 13.21 -7.11
CA HIS A 314 33.22 13.09 -5.74
C HIS A 314 34.38 12.77 -4.79
N ASP A 315 34.13 12.47 -3.51
CA ASP A 315 35.21 11.99 -2.64
C ASP A 315 35.64 10.57 -3.05
N GLY A 316 36.94 10.31 -3.16
CA GLY A 316 37.48 8.99 -3.57
C GLY A 316 37.28 8.51 -5.02
N TYR A 317 36.27 9.00 -5.77
CA TYR A 317 35.98 8.53 -7.14
C TYR A 317 35.41 9.61 -8.09
N VAL A 318 35.32 9.26 -9.38
CA VAL A 318 34.70 10.08 -10.44
C VAL A 318 33.54 9.32 -11.07
N VAL A 319 32.42 9.99 -11.32
CA VAL A 319 31.30 9.49 -12.13
C VAL A 319 31.34 10.15 -13.51
N ASN A 320 31.16 9.38 -14.58
CA ASN A 320 30.68 9.91 -15.85
C ASN A 320 29.15 9.70 -15.91
N TYR A 321 28.42 10.81 -15.92
CA TYR A 321 27.03 10.87 -16.32
C TYR A 321 27.07 10.99 -17.86
N GLY A 322 27.03 9.86 -18.56
CA GLY A 322 27.05 9.80 -20.02
C GLY A 322 25.65 9.88 -20.63
N GLU A 323 25.58 10.21 -21.92
CA GLU A 323 24.34 10.45 -22.68
C GLU A 323 23.55 11.68 -22.22
N VAL A 324 24.26 12.74 -21.81
CA VAL A 324 23.71 14.02 -21.33
C VAL A 324 23.41 14.97 -22.50
N SER A 325 22.33 15.75 -22.41
CA SER A 325 22.02 16.79 -23.42
C SER A 325 23.16 17.82 -23.54
N PRO A 326 23.65 18.17 -24.76
CA PRO A 326 24.80 19.05 -24.94
C PRO A 326 24.67 20.46 -24.34
N ASN A 327 23.44 20.96 -24.12
CA ASN A 327 23.17 22.25 -23.49
C ASN A 327 23.05 22.20 -21.95
N SER A 328 23.31 21.03 -21.32
CA SER A 328 23.01 20.82 -19.90
C SER A 328 23.70 21.79 -18.94
N LEU A 329 25.01 22.02 -19.11
CA LEU A 329 25.72 22.94 -18.22
C LEU A 329 25.32 24.40 -18.45
N SER A 330 25.23 24.84 -19.72
CA SER A 330 24.86 26.22 -20.05
C SER A 330 23.41 26.56 -19.68
N SER A 331 22.47 25.60 -19.73
CA SER A 331 21.09 25.81 -19.30
C SER A 331 20.93 25.91 -17.78
N LEU A 332 21.91 25.42 -17.01
CA LEU A 332 21.93 25.45 -15.55
C LEU A 332 22.87 26.53 -14.99
N GLY A 333 23.55 27.31 -15.85
CA GLY A 333 24.56 28.29 -15.44
C GLY A 333 25.83 27.67 -14.86
N LEU A 334 26.10 26.39 -15.14
CA LEU A 334 27.24 25.63 -14.66
C LEU A 334 28.39 25.61 -15.67
N SER A 335 29.61 25.41 -15.18
CA SER A 335 30.85 25.35 -15.95
C SER A 335 31.77 24.23 -15.45
N ILE A 336 32.72 23.82 -16.30
CA ILE A 336 33.80 22.91 -15.88
C ILE A 336 34.64 23.64 -14.81
N GLY A 337 34.82 22.98 -13.67
CA GLY A 337 35.46 23.54 -12.49
C GLY A 337 34.49 23.88 -11.36
N ASP A 338 33.18 23.98 -11.59
CA ASP A 338 32.23 24.34 -10.54
C ASP A 338 32.03 23.23 -9.51
N ARG A 339 31.78 23.64 -8.26
CA ARG A 339 31.31 22.73 -7.20
C ARG A 339 29.83 22.48 -7.37
N VAL A 340 29.42 21.25 -7.09
CA VAL A 340 28.02 20.81 -7.07
C VAL A 340 27.74 20.09 -5.76
N ASN A 341 26.55 20.27 -5.20
CA ASN A 341 26.12 19.59 -3.99
C ASN A 341 25.40 18.27 -4.33
N ALA A 342 25.38 17.31 -3.41
CA ALA A 342 24.59 16.10 -3.52
C ALA A 342 23.11 16.43 -3.80
N GLY A 343 22.53 15.80 -4.82
CA GLY A 343 21.16 16.05 -5.27
C GLY A 343 20.96 17.30 -6.13
N GLN A 344 21.98 18.15 -6.30
CA GLN A 344 21.90 19.29 -7.22
C GLN A 344 21.71 18.80 -8.66
N ARG A 345 20.80 19.44 -9.41
CA ARG A 345 20.67 19.20 -10.85
C ARG A 345 21.95 19.66 -11.57
N ILE A 346 22.58 18.72 -12.28
CA ILE A 346 23.81 18.92 -13.05
C ILE A 346 23.60 18.72 -14.56
N GLY A 347 22.45 18.18 -14.97
CA GLY A 347 22.10 18.11 -16.38
C GLY A 347 20.71 17.57 -16.67
N THR A 348 20.56 17.11 -17.91
CA THR A 348 19.32 16.53 -18.45
C THR A 348 19.68 15.35 -19.37
N VAL A 349 18.92 14.26 -19.29
CA VAL A 349 19.08 13.06 -20.12
C VAL A 349 18.88 13.41 -21.60
N GLY A 350 19.81 12.97 -22.44
CA GLY A 350 19.76 13.17 -23.90
C GLY A 350 18.91 12.13 -24.63
N ARG A 351 18.89 12.23 -25.97
CA ARG A 351 17.95 11.56 -26.87
C ARG A 351 17.95 10.02 -26.90
N LEU A 352 18.87 9.35 -26.20
CA LEU A 352 18.96 7.90 -26.24
C LEU A 352 18.06 7.18 -25.21
N ASN A 353 17.40 7.90 -24.30
CA ASN A 353 16.51 7.33 -23.27
C ASN A 353 17.24 6.30 -22.36
N MET A 354 18.44 6.68 -21.92
CA MET A 354 19.15 6.10 -20.78
C MET A 354 20.15 7.11 -20.20
N LEU A 355 20.58 6.89 -18.95
CA LEU A 355 21.82 7.47 -18.43
C LEU A 355 22.91 6.41 -18.51
N HIS A 356 24.00 6.71 -19.21
CA HIS A 356 25.16 5.81 -19.31
C HIS A 356 26.11 6.07 -18.13
N PHE A 357 25.96 5.29 -17.06
CA PHE A 357 26.63 5.54 -15.79
C PHE A 357 27.95 4.76 -15.69
N GLU A 358 29.09 5.47 -15.76
CA GLU A 358 30.43 4.88 -15.60
C GLU A 358 31.10 5.44 -14.34
N THR A 359 31.99 4.65 -13.73
CA THR A 359 32.77 5.08 -12.57
C THR A 359 34.27 4.89 -12.77
N TYR A 360 35.06 5.78 -12.15
CA TYR A 360 36.50 5.86 -12.32
C TYR A 360 37.20 6.22 -11.01
N SER A 361 38.50 5.90 -10.91
CA SER A 361 39.36 6.39 -9.83
C SER A 361 39.50 7.93 -9.89
N SER A 362 39.70 8.58 -8.74
CA SER A 362 39.97 10.02 -8.63
C SER A 362 40.99 10.58 -9.63
N GLY A 363 40.80 11.85 -9.98
CA GLY A 363 41.60 12.60 -10.94
C GLY A 363 41.33 12.25 -12.39
N THR A 364 40.26 11.50 -12.68
CA THR A 364 39.86 11.13 -14.05
C THR A 364 39.04 12.23 -14.71
N THR A 365 39.50 12.69 -15.87
CA THR A 365 38.88 13.78 -16.63
C THR A 365 38.35 13.34 -17.99
N LYS A 366 38.39 12.03 -18.31
CA LYS A 366 37.77 11.46 -19.52
C LYS A 366 37.31 10.03 -19.28
N ASN A 367 36.29 9.62 -20.02
CA ASN A 367 35.85 8.23 -20.12
C ASN A 367 36.84 7.36 -20.91
N TYR A 368 36.66 6.04 -20.84
CA TYR A 368 37.50 5.06 -21.53
C TYR A 368 36.63 4.00 -22.23
N SER A 369 36.97 3.69 -23.47
CA SER A 369 36.39 2.58 -24.23
C SER A 369 37.30 1.37 -24.15
N TRP A 370 36.78 0.21 -23.76
CA TRP A 370 37.58 -1.01 -23.59
C TRP A 370 37.30 -2.06 -24.68
N GLN A 371 38.15 -2.07 -25.71
CA GLN A 371 38.22 -3.17 -26.67
C GLN A 371 38.83 -4.41 -26.01
N LYS A 372 38.27 -5.61 -26.23
CA LYS A 372 38.75 -6.85 -25.56
C LYS A 372 40.19 -7.22 -25.91
N ALA A 373 40.68 -6.78 -27.08
CA ALA A 373 42.06 -6.94 -27.51
C ALA A 373 43.06 -6.02 -26.77
N ASN A 374 42.58 -5.00 -26.07
CA ASN A 374 43.41 -4.01 -25.38
C ASN A 374 43.45 -4.26 -23.86
N PRO A 375 44.54 -3.87 -23.16
CA PRO A 375 44.59 -3.90 -21.71
C PRO A 375 43.43 -3.13 -21.06
N ARG A 376 43.01 -3.59 -19.87
CA ARG A 376 42.02 -2.91 -19.02
C ARG A 376 42.41 -1.44 -18.80
N PRO A 377 41.49 -0.47 -19.00
CA PRO A 377 41.72 0.91 -18.60
C PRO A 377 41.98 0.98 -17.09
N SER A 378 43.20 1.38 -16.70
CA SER A 378 43.69 1.29 -15.30
C SER A 378 42.87 2.08 -14.29
N ARG A 379 42.15 3.11 -14.74
CA ARG A 379 41.29 3.98 -13.93
C ARG A 379 39.84 3.53 -13.85
N LEU A 380 39.41 2.55 -14.64
CA LEU A 380 38.03 2.07 -14.63
C LEU A 380 37.69 1.49 -13.24
N ARG A 381 36.47 1.77 -12.79
CA ARG A 381 35.85 1.16 -11.61
C ARG A 381 34.56 0.48 -12.03
N ASN A 382 34.17 -0.53 -11.26
CA ASN A 382 32.93 -1.24 -11.49
C ASN A 382 31.78 -0.48 -10.79
N PRO A 383 30.76 0.02 -11.52
CA PRO A 383 29.68 0.79 -10.93
C PRO A 383 28.62 -0.10 -10.24
N SER A 384 28.66 -1.43 -10.42
CA SER A 384 27.57 -2.31 -9.99
C SER A 384 27.26 -2.25 -8.49
N GLN A 385 28.28 -2.29 -7.61
CA GLN A 385 28.01 -2.26 -6.17
C GLN A 385 27.46 -0.90 -5.74
N LEU A 386 28.13 0.19 -6.12
CA LEU A 386 27.66 1.55 -5.86
C LEU A 386 26.20 1.74 -6.29
N LEU A 387 25.81 1.27 -7.48
CA LEU A 387 24.43 1.39 -7.95
C LEU A 387 23.45 0.50 -7.17
N LEU A 388 23.83 -0.70 -6.72
CA LEU A 388 22.98 -1.51 -5.83
C LEU A 388 22.79 -0.80 -4.48
N ASP A 389 23.88 -0.31 -3.90
CA ASP A 389 23.86 0.42 -2.62
C ASP A 389 23.00 1.70 -2.72
N LEU A 390 23.14 2.47 -3.82
CA LEU A 390 22.31 3.65 -4.11
C LEU A 390 20.84 3.27 -4.38
N ALA A 391 20.55 2.16 -5.04
CA ALA A 391 19.17 1.72 -5.28
C ALA A 391 18.46 1.40 -3.96
N ILE A 392 19.18 0.90 -2.96
CA ILE A 392 18.66 0.60 -1.61
C ILE A 392 18.57 1.86 -0.74
N SER A 393 19.61 2.70 -0.72
CA SER A 393 19.84 3.69 0.33
C SER A 393 19.82 5.16 -0.09
N ALA A 394 19.88 5.47 -1.39
CA ALA A 394 20.02 6.83 -1.85
C ALA A 394 18.72 7.64 -1.70
N VAL A 395 18.89 8.92 -1.40
CA VAL A 395 17.86 9.95 -1.51
C VAL A 395 17.32 9.98 -2.93
N ARG A 396 16.00 10.05 -3.04
CA ARG A 396 15.31 10.18 -4.33
C ARG A 396 14.63 11.53 -4.39
N LEU A 397 14.75 12.15 -5.56
CA LEU A 397 14.04 13.36 -5.90
C LEU A 397 12.93 12.99 -6.87
N ASP A 398 11.73 13.48 -6.61
CA ASP A 398 10.62 13.37 -7.55
C ASP A 398 10.76 14.40 -8.68
N ALA A 399 9.94 14.26 -9.72
CA ALA A 399 10.01 15.09 -10.94
C ALA A 399 9.77 16.60 -10.72
N ASP A 400 9.34 16.99 -9.52
CA ASP A 400 9.16 18.36 -9.03
C ASP A 400 10.30 18.86 -8.12
N GLN A 401 11.34 18.05 -7.92
CA GLN A 401 12.51 18.30 -7.06
C GLN A 401 12.25 18.28 -5.53
N ALA A 402 11.17 17.65 -5.06
CA ALA A 402 10.99 17.39 -3.63
C ALA A 402 12.04 16.39 -3.09
N VAL A 403 12.59 16.64 -1.90
CA VAL A 403 13.71 15.86 -1.30
C VAL A 403 13.22 14.76 -0.36
N THR A 404 13.54 13.49 -0.67
CA THR A 404 13.22 12.32 0.18
C THR A 404 14.45 11.82 0.95
N ALA A 405 14.86 12.52 2.03
CA ALA A 405 16.09 12.18 2.78
C ALA A 405 15.87 11.78 4.24
N LEU A 406 16.28 10.55 4.58
CA LEU A 406 16.53 10.05 5.93
C LEU A 406 17.94 10.43 6.40
N SER A 407 18.15 10.59 7.71
CA SER A 407 19.49 10.59 8.30
C SER A 407 19.50 9.92 9.67
N VAL A 408 20.60 9.23 9.99
CA VAL A 408 20.78 8.44 11.22
C VAL A 408 22.04 8.91 11.96
N ALA A 409 21.89 9.30 13.22
CA ALA A 409 22.97 9.38 14.20
C ALA A 409 22.44 8.94 15.57
N ARG A 410 23.30 8.31 16.40
CA ARG A 410 22.88 7.55 17.59
C ARG A 410 22.51 8.42 18.79
N SER A 411 21.47 7.94 19.49
CA SER A 411 21.07 8.17 20.89
C SER A 411 21.97 9.07 21.75
N ASP A 412 21.39 10.15 22.29
CA ASP A 412 20.80 10.04 23.63
C ASP A 412 19.58 10.96 23.82
N ARG A 413 18.58 10.46 24.57
CA ARG A 413 17.22 11.01 24.77
C ARG A 413 16.31 10.96 23.53
N MET A 414 15.63 9.83 23.36
CA MET A 414 14.69 9.60 22.26
C MET A 414 13.23 9.82 22.69
N GLN A 415 12.66 10.99 22.35
CA GLN A 415 11.22 11.22 22.26
C GLN A 415 10.93 12.23 21.13
N THR A 416 10.61 11.71 19.94
CA THR A 416 9.36 11.95 19.18
C THR A 416 9.39 11.07 17.92
N VAL A 417 8.27 10.44 17.59
CA VAL A 417 8.19 9.29 16.67
C VAL A 417 7.25 9.59 15.49
N SER A 418 7.82 9.50 14.27
CA SER A 418 7.25 9.05 12.98
C SER A 418 5.99 9.73 12.39
N ALA A 419 5.88 10.12 11.11
CA ALA A 419 6.17 9.48 9.79
C ALA A 419 4.90 8.78 9.17
N PRO A 420 4.87 8.29 7.89
CA PRO A 420 3.91 8.81 6.89
C PRO A 420 2.96 7.77 6.23
N SER A 421 2.01 8.20 5.39
CA SER A 421 0.85 7.45 4.84
C SER A 421 0.91 7.10 3.31
N ILE A 422 0.35 5.97 2.85
CA ILE A 422 0.06 5.48 1.44
C ILE A 422 -0.35 3.98 1.51
N ASP A 423 -1.38 3.61 0.69
CA ASP A 423 -1.87 2.29 0.19
C ASP A 423 -1.97 1.10 1.21
N PHE A 424 -2.71 -0.01 1.03
CA PHE A 424 -3.59 -0.47 -0.07
C PHE A 424 -4.90 -1.10 0.50
N ALA A 425 -6.02 -0.88 -0.19
CA ALA A 425 -7.39 -1.12 0.29
C ALA A 425 -7.93 -2.57 0.22
N PRO A 426 -8.93 -2.93 1.05
CA PRO A 426 -9.74 -4.14 0.88
C PRO A 426 -10.77 -3.99 -0.26
N ALA A 427 -11.22 -5.13 -0.79
CA ALA A 427 -12.23 -5.34 -1.84
C ALA A 427 -12.95 -4.09 -2.40
N ALA A 428 -12.33 -3.45 -3.41
CA ALA A 428 -12.82 -2.30 -4.17
C ALA A 428 -13.81 -1.40 -3.38
N VAL A 429 -13.30 -0.89 -2.27
CA VAL A 429 -13.93 0.20 -1.51
C VAL A 429 -14.41 1.29 -2.48
N PRO A 430 -15.69 1.72 -2.42
CA PRO A 430 -16.22 2.66 -3.40
C PRO A 430 -15.42 3.96 -3.39
N PRO A 431 -14.86 4.40 -4.53
CA PRO A 431 -14.04 5.60 -4.57
C PRO A 431 -14.90 6.83 -4.28
N MET A 432 -14.32 7.82 -3.59
CA MET A 432 -14.91 9.16 -3.56
C MET A 432 -14.94 9.72 -5.00
N ASP A 433 -15.98 10.50 -5.31
CA ASP A 433 -15.90 11.43 -6.44
C ASP A 433 -15.14 12.70 -6.01
N GLU A 434 -14.78 13.52 -6.98
CA GLU A 434 -14.19 14.84 -6.75
C GLU A 434 -15.10 15.94 -7.30
N LYS A 435 -15.04 17.11 -6.68
CA LYS A 435 -15.79 18.28 -7.14
C LYS A 435 -15.06 19.54 -6.74
N ASP A 436 -14.68 20.33 -7.74
CA ASP A 436 -14.02 21.63 -7.55
C ASP A 436 -14.99 22.66 -6.93
N TRP A 437 -14.49 23.87 -6.67
CA TRP A 437 -15.19 24.94 -5.95
C TRP A 437 -16.64 25.16 -6.37
N HIS A 438 -17.55 24.96 -5.42
CA HIS A 438 -18.98 25.20 -5.58
C HIS A 438 -19.63 25.60 -4.24
N SER A 439 -20.90 25.99 -4.30
CA SER A 439 -21.73 26.33 -3.15
C SER A 439 -23.14 25.77 -3.31
N PHE A 440 -24.03 26.01 -2.34
CA PHE A 440 -25.43 25.61 -2.41
C PHE A 440 -26.36 26.80 -2.10
N GLY A 441 -27.37 27.01 -2.96
CA GLY A 441 -28.39 28.04 -2.76
C GLY A 441 -27.79 29.44 -2.58
N ASN A 442 -28.16 30.10 -1.47
CA ASN A 442 -27.67 31.43 -1.10
C ASN A 442 -26.50 31.38 -0.09
N GLY A 443 -25.80 30.24 0.01
CA GLY A 443 -24.65 30.09 0.91
C GLY A 443 -23.47 30.98 0.52
N THR A 444 -22.78 31.53 1.51
CA THR A 444 -21.57 32.37 1.34
C THR A 444 -20.27 31.56 1.33
N ARG A 445 -20.32 30.31 1.78
CA ARG A 445 -19.19 29.39 1.80
C ARG A 445 -19.14 28.58 0.52
N GLU A 446 -17.98 28.58 -0.11
CA GLU A 446 -17.66 27.61 -1.17
C GLU A 446 -16.87 26.45 -0.58
N TRP A 447 -17.01 25.26 -1.14
CA TRP A 447 -16.15 24.13 -0.83
C TRP A 447 -15.75 23.36 -2.09
N ARG A 448 -14.67 22.62 -1.96
CA ARG A 448 -14.28 21.56 -2.88
C ARG A 448 -13.87 20.34 -2.06
N TYR A 449 -14.04 19.16 -2.63
CA TYR A 449 -13.61 17.94 -1.99
C TYR A 449 -13.07 16.95 -3.01
N ASP A 450 -12.18 16.09 -2.53
CA ASP A 450 -11.65 14.93 -3.24
C ASP A 450 -11.32 13.84 -2.20
N GLU A 451 -10.66 12.77 -2.64
CA GLU A 451 -10.19 11.65 -1.83
C GLU A 451 -9.22 12.05 -0.69
N ARG A 452 -8.57 13.21 -0.79
CA ARG A 452 -7.56 13.73 0.16
C ARG A 452 -8.16 14.61 1.26
N GLY A 453 -9.40 15.07 1.08
CA GLY A 453 -10.14 15.83 2.09
C GLY A 453 -11.05 16.90 1.50
N LEU A 454 -11.49 17.83 2.36
CA LEU A 454 -12.34 18.95 1.99
C LEU A 454 -11.68 20.28 2.35
N ALA A 455 -11.72 21.23 1.41
CA ALA A 455 -11.30 22.60 1.61
C ALA A 455 -12.48 23.55 1.48
N THR A 456 -12.55 24.55 2.36
CA THR A 456 -13.54 25.64 2.31
C THR A 456 -12.88 26.92 1.83
N ARG A 457 -13.63 27.76 1.10
CA ARG A 457 -13.23 29.11 0.72
C ARG A 457 -14.24 30.12 1.23
N GLU A 458 -13.77 31.06 2.02
CA GLU A 458 -14.55 32.20 2.54
C GLU A 458 -13.71 33.48 2.39
N ASN A 459 -14.28 34.53 1.80
CA ASN A 459 -13.60 35.82 1.59
C ASN A 459 -12.22 35.73 0.89
N GLY A 460 -12.00 34.70 0.06
CA GLY A 460 -10.73 34.42 -0.62
C GLY A 460 -9.73 33.58 0.19
N THR A 461 -9.94 33.40 1.48
CA THR A 461 -9.14 32.49 2.32
C THR A 461 -9.54 31.04 2.04
N VAL A 462 -8.56 30.17 1.80
CA VAL A 462 -8.76 28.72 1.62
C VAL A 462 -8.25 27.97 2.84
N GLU A 463 -9.11 27.17 3.48
CA GLU A 463 -8.77 26.37 4.66
C GLU A 463 -9.04 24.89 4.43
N GLN A 464 -8.09 24.04 4.81
CA GLN A 464 -8.27 22.58 4.82
C GLN A 464 -8.97 22.16 6.11
N GLN A 465 -10.06 21.40 6.00
CA GLN A 465 -10.88 21.03 7.15
C GLN A 465 -10.37 19.74 7.80
N ARG A 466 -9.94 19.83 9.06
CA ARG A 466 -9.38 18.75 9.90
C ARG A 466 -9.77 18.99 11.37
N TRP A 467 -9.85 17.94 12.19
CA TRP A 467 -10.15 18.05 13.62
C TRP A 467 -8.98 17.56 14.49
N GLU A 468 -8.59 16.30 14.35
CA GLU A 468 -7.52 15.64 15.11
C GLU A 468 -6.27 15.41 14.26
N GLN A 469 -5.12 15.94 14.72
CA GLN A 469 -3.81 15.60 14.16
C GLN A 469 -3.42 14.13 14.43
N SER A 470 -3.87 13.55 15.54
CA SER A 470 -3.57 12.17 15.96
C SER A 470 -4.45 11.10 15.31
N LEU A 471 -5.58 11.52 14.72
CA LEU A 471 -6.62 10.64 14.14
C LEU A 471 -7.18 9.59 15.12
N ASP A 472 -7.11 9.84 16.44
CA ASP A 472 -7.52 8.90 17.49
C ASP A 472 -9.00 8.49 17.36
N THR A 473 -9.88 9.43 17.02
CA THR A 473 -11.30 9.16 16.76
C THR A 473 -11.48 8.22 15.57
N MET A 474 -10.76 8.42 14.46
CA MET A 474 -10.83 7.53 13.29
C MET A 474 -10.25 6.14 13.58
N ARG A 475 -9.09 6.08 14.26
CA ARG A 475 -8.50 4.83 14.77
C ARG A 475 -9.49 4.05 15.63
N LYS A 476 -10.17 4.72 16.58
CA LYS A 476 -11.12 4.08 17.49
C LYS A 476 -12.39 3.61 16.79
N ILE A 477 -12.89 4.33 15.79
CA ILE A 477 -14.01 3.84 14.98
C ILE A 477 -13.58 2.54 14.28
N MET A 478 -12.41 2.53 13.63
CA MET A 478 -11.97 1.36 12.87
C MET A 478 -11.53 0.17 13.73
N GLU A 479 -10.97 0.42 14.92
CA GLU A 479 -10.70 -0.59 15.96
C GLU A 479 -11.97 -1.32 16.41
N TYR A 480 -13.10 -0.60 16.51
CA TYR A 480 -14.35 -1.17 17.05
C TYR A 480 -15.30 -1.71 15.99
N MET A 481 -15.38 -1.06 14.82
CA MET A 481 -16.38 -1.39 13.79
C MET A 481 -15.85 -1.35 12.36
N GLY A 482 -14.53 -1.36 12.14
CA GLY A 482 -13.94 -1.23 10.80
C GLY A 482 -14.37 -2.32 9.82
N SER A 483 -14.48 -3.57 10.27
CA SER A 483 -14.97 -4.69 9.44
C SER A 483 -16.42 -4.48 8.97
N GLU A 484 -17.28 -4.10 9.90
CA GLU A 484 -18.70 -3.86 9.69
C GLU A 484 -18.94 -2.60 8.83
N LEU A 485 -18.13 -1.56 9.01
CA LEU A 485 -18.15 -0.31 8.23
C LEU A 485 -17.76 -0.57 6.77
N LEU A 486 -16.67 -1.29 6.54
CA LEU A 486 -16.21 -1.61 5.19
C LEU A 486 -17.18 -2.54 4.46
N ALA A 487 -17.74 -3.54 5.15
CA ALA A 487 -18.77 -4.41 4.61
C ALA A 487 -20.02 -3.61 4.19
N ALA A 488 -20.49 -2.66 5.01
CA ALA A 488 -21.58 -1.78 4.66
C ALA A 488 -21.23 -0.84 3.48
N SER A 489 -20.01 -0.31 3.44
CA SER A 489 -19.48 0.51 2.33
C SER A 489 -19.56 -0.25 1.00
N THR A 490 -19.02 -1.47 0.94
CA THR A 490 -18.99 -2.30 -0.27
C THR A 490 -20.40 -2.77 -0.67
N LYS A 491 -21.25 -3.14 0.30
CA LYS A 491 -22.64 -3.58 0.04
C LYS A 491 -23.51 -2.49 -0.58
N HIS A 492 -23.32 -1.23 -0.17
CA HIS A 492 -24.16 -0.10 -0.59
C HIS A 492 -23.55 0.82 -1.62
N GLY A 493 -22.27 0.64 -1.96
CA GLY A 493 -21.57 1.54 -2.87
C GLY A 493 -21.29 2.91 -2.25
N ILE A 494 -21.09 2.97 -0.93
CA ILE A 494 -20.82 4.21 -0.19
C ILE A 494 -19.33 4.28 0.14
N PRO A 495 -18.61 5.35 -0.25
CA PRO A 495 -17.24 5.56 0.18
C PRO A 495 -17.11 5.60 1.71
N PRO A 496 -16.10 4.92 2.30
CA PRO A 496 -15.97 4.79 3.76
C PRO A 496 -15.57 6.10 4.42
N ALA A 497 -15.02 7.07 3.66
CA ALA A 497 -14.81 8.43 4.14
C ALA A 497 -16.14 9.05 4.63
N LEU A 498 -17.24 8.80 3.92
CA LEU A 498 -18.58 9.25 4.31
C LEU A 498 -19.12 8.48 5.52
N LEU A 499 -18.86 7.18 5.64
CA LEU A 499 -19.28 6.39 6.80
C LEU A 499 -18.50 6.78 8.07
N LEU A 500 -17.17 6.94 7.97
CA LEU A 500 -16.32 7.44 9.05
C LEU A 500 -16.72 8.86 9.48
N MET A 501 -16.90 9.76 8.52
CA MET A 501 -17.44 11.11 8.76
C MET A 501 -18.78 11.04 9.50
N THR A 502 -19.71 10.18 9.07
CA THR A 502 -21.04 10.06 9.67
C THR A 502 -20.94 9.60 11.12
N VAL A 503 -20.23 8.50 11.39
CA VAL A 503 -20.03 7.98 12.76
C VAL A 503 -19.37 9.04 13.66
N ALA A 504 -18.30 9.69 13.22
CA ALA A 504 -17.61 10.71 14.01
C ALA A 504 -18.51 11.95 14.27
N THR A 505 -19.21 12.44 13.25
CA THR A 505 -20.08 13.62 13.36
C THR A 505 -21.22 13.40 14.36
N GLU A 506 -21.76 12.19 14.39
CA GLU A 506 -22.87 11.80 15.26
C GLU A 506 -22.44 11.35 16.67
N THR A 507 -21.31 10.65 16.82
CA THR A 507 -20.99 9.94 18.08
C THR A 507 -19.57 10.10 18.63
N HIS A 508 -18.72 10.99 18.09
CA HIS A 508 -17.34 11.18 18.64
C HIS A 508 -17.29 11.46 20.16
N ILE A 509 -18.29 12.17 20.72
CA ILE A 509 -18.41 12.41 22.16
C ILE A 509 -18.59 11.13 23.00
N TYR A 510 -18.98 10.03 22.37
CA TYR A 510 -19.16 8.70 22.96
C TYR A 510 -18.01 7.73 22.62
N LYS A 511 -16.84 8.25 22.20
CA LYS A 511 -15.63 7.44 21.91
C LYS A 511 -15.23 6.51 23.07
N ALA A 512 -15.35 6.97 24.32
CA ALA A 512 -15.09 6.17 25.52
C ALA A 512 -16.08 4.99 25.71
N ASP A 513 -17.24 5.07 25.06
CA ASP A 513 -18.32 4.07 25.07
C ASP A 513 -18.41 3.33 23.73
N LYS A 514 -17.30 3.30 22.97
CA LYS A 514 -17.18 2.65 21.65
C LYS A 514 -18.22 3.11 20.63
N PHE A 515 -18.62 4.39 20.69
CA PHE A 515 -19.58 5.02 19.76
C PHE A 515 -20.98 4.36 19.76
N THR A 516 -21.31 3.55 20.77
CA THR A 516 -22.58 2.80 20.82
C THR A 516 -23.11 2.62 22.24
N GLY A 517 -24.19 1.85 22.38
CA GLY A 517 -24.76 1.50 23.69
C GLY A 517 -25.62 2.61 24.31
N PRO A 518 -26.02 2.43 25.58
CA PRO A 518 -27.09 3.23 26.21
C PRO A 518 -26.86 4.74 26.19
N LYS A 519 -25.62 5.21 26.27
CA LYS A 519 -25.34 6.66 26.22
C LYS A 519 -25.71 7.29 24.89
N THR A 520 -25.54 6.58 23.78
CA THR A 520 -25.85 7.04 22.41
C THR A 520 -27.34 7.09 22.08
N PHE A 521 -28.20 6.46 22.88
CA PHE A 521 -29.65 6.53 22.68
C PHE A 521 -30.16 7.96 22.95
N ARG A 522 -30.62 8.68 21.90
CA ARG A 522 -31.26 10.00 22.00
C ARG A 522 -32.76 9.85 21.76
N TRP A 523 -33.56 10.61 22.51
CA TRP A 523 -35.01 10.62 22.38
C TRP A 523 -35.48 11.89 21.69
N GLU A 524 -36.17 11.72 20.57
CA GLU A 524 -36.63 12.78 19.68
C GLU A 524 -38.13 13.01 19.89
N ALA A 525 -38.48 13.78 20.92
CA ALA A 525 -39.85 13.96 21.40
C ALA A 525 -40.82 14.62 20.39
N HIS A 526 -40.31 15.17 19.29
CA HIS A 526 -41.10 15.89 18.28
C HIS A 526 -41.36 15.06 17.00
N VAL A 527 -40.83 13.83 16.92
CA VAL A 527 -41.03 12.95 15.78
C VAL A 527 -42.36 12.21 15.95
N GLU A 528 -43.27 12.35 15.00
CA GLU A 528 -44.48 11.52 14.92
C GLU A 528 -44.11 10.13 14.37
N ASN A 529 -44.61 9.08 15.00
CA ASN A 529 -44.38 7.69 14.63
C ASN A 529 -45.72 7.04 14.28
N ASP A 530 -45.99 6.98 12.97
CA ASP A 530 -47.17 6.41 12.31
C ASP A 530 -47.02 4.92 11.96
N ASP A 531 -45.90 4.29 12.34
CA ASP A 531 -45.66 2.86 12.14
C ASP A 531 -46.56 1.94 13.00
N VAL A 532 -47.27 2.54 13.96
CA VAL A 532 -48.16 1.87 14.91
C VAL A 532 -49.53 2.52 14.87
N ASN A 533 -50.57 1.73 15.20
CA ASN A 533 -51.94 2.20 15.30
C ASN A 533 -52.45 2.00 16.74
N PRO A 534 -52.80 3.07 17.49
CA PRO A 534 -52.72 4.48 17.10
C PRO A 534 -51.27 5.00 16.97
N PRO A 535 -51.03 6.05 16.17
CA PRO A 535 -49.72 6.73 16.10
C PRO A 535 -49.25 7.23 17.47
N THR A 536 -47.94 7.33 17.63
CA THR A 536 -47.29 7.78 18.89
C THR A 536 -46.44 9.02 18.64
N LEU A 537 -46.35 9.92 19.64
CA LEU A 537 -45.48 11.09 19.58
C LEU A 537 -44.17 10.82 20.32
N GLY A 538 -43.07 10.88 19.57
CA GLY A 538 -41.71 10.61 20.02
C GLY A 538 -41.11 9.36 19.37
N ASP A 539 -39.86 9.49 18.94
CA ASP A 539 -39.03 8.39 18.44
C ASP A 539 -37.61 8.50 19.03
N TYR A 540 -36.65 7.75 18.51
CA TYR A 540 -35.27 7.78 19.01
C TYR A 540 -34.24 7.56 17.89
N SER A 541 -33.01 8.01 18.15
CA SER A 541 -31.81 7.61 17.41
C SER A 541 -30.85 6.83 18.33
N ALA A 542 -30.11 5.87 17.75
CA ALA A 542 -29.23 4.98 18.51
C ALA A 542 -28.04 4.46 17.70
N GLY A 543 -26.96 4.09 18.40
CA GLY A 543 -25.76 3.48 17.80
C GLY A 543 -24.87 4.45 17.00
N PRO A 544 -23.86 3.93 16.28
CA PRO A 544 -22.81 4.73 15.64
C PRO A 544 -23.27 5.82 14.66
N VAL A 545 -24.23 5.51 13.77
CA VAL A 545 -24.70 6.48 12.74
C VAL A 545 -25.97 7.22 13.14
N GLN A 546 -26.59 6.89 14.27
CA GLN A 546 -27.75 7.63 14.81
C GLN A 546 -28.99 7.74 13.88
N SER A 547 -29.22 6.78 12.99
CA SER A 547 -30.50 6.67 12.26
C SER A 547 -31.70 6.63 13.22
N LEU A 548 -32.80 7.30 12.86
CA LEU A 548 -34.06 7.24 13.61
C LEU A 548 -34.69 5.85 13.53
N GLY A 549 -35.42 5.43 14.57
CA GLY A 549 -36.16 4.17 14.60
C GLY A 549 -37.20 4.07 13.47
N THR A 550 -37.99 5.14 13.27
CA THR A 550 -38.92 5.32 12.15
C THR A 550 -38.21 5.18 10.80
N THR A 551 -37.09 5.88 10.60
CA THR A 551 -36.28 5.78 9.38
C THR A 551 -35.78 4.35 9.14
N ALA A 552 -35.22 3.68 10.15
CA ALA A 552 -34.77 2.30 10.04
C ALA A 552 -35.91 1.35 9.60
N ARG A 553 -37.08 1.45 10.25
CA ARG A 553 -38.27 0.67 9.87
C ARG A 553 -38.75 1.00 8.46
N TRP A 554 -38.74 2.27 8.06
CA TRP A 554 -39.11 2.71 6.72
C TRP A 554 -38.16 2.18 5.64
N ILE A 555 -36.84 2.24 5.87
CA ILE A 555 -35.82 1.72 4.95
C ILE A 555 -36.01 0.21 4.76
N ILE A 556 -36.15 -0.55 5.84
CA ILE A 556 -36.34 -2.00 5.79
C ILE A 556 -37.60 -2.36 4.98
N ARG A 557 -38.76 -1.74 5.28
CA ARG A 557 -40.02 -2.01 4.58
C ARG A 557 -40.01 -1.56 3.11
N SER A 558 -39.43 -0.39 2.82
CA SER A 558 -39.56 0.27 1.51
C SER A 558 -38.42 -0.02 0.55
N LYS A 559 -37.27 -0.48 1.06
CA LYS A 559 -36.02 -0.69 0.30
C LYS A 559 -35.32 -2.02 0.62
N GLY A 560 -35.81 -2.80 1.58
CA GLY A 560 -35.10 -3.99 2.05
C GLY A 560 -34.79 -5.01 0.96
N THR A 561 -35.75 -5.33 0.08
CA THR A 561 -35.50 -6.22 -1.08
C THR A 561 -34.48 -5.64 -2.06
N ALA A 562 -34.47 -4.33 -2.27
CA ALA A 562 -33.58 -3.68 -3.24
C ALA A 562 -32.13 -3.56 -2.74
N PHE A 563 -31.92 -3.48 -1.42
CA PHE A 563 -30.60 -3.28 -0.81
C PHE A 563 -30.16 -4.46 0.09
N GLY A 564 -30.87 -5.59 0.06
CA GLY A 564 -30.53 -6.79 0.83
C GLY A 564 -30.59 -6.60 2.35
N LEU A 565 -31.56 -5.83 2.85
CA LEU A 565 -31.78 -5.58 4.28
C LEU A 565 -32.81 -6.58 4.81
N ASN A 566 -32.34 -7.81 5.03
CA ASN A 566 -33.17 -8.94 5.45
C ASN A 566 -33.44 -8.91 6.97
N TYR A 567 -34.02 -7.81 7.44
CA TYR A 567 -34.33 -7.55 8.84
C TYR A 567 -35.84 -7.55 9.08
N ASP A 568 -36.28 -7.99 10.26
CA ASP A 568 -37.60 -7.61 10.77
C ASP A 568 -37.50 -6.15 11.26
N PRO A 569 -38.31 -5.21 10.71
CA PRO A 569 -38.23 -3.80 11.05
C PRO A 569 -38.50 -3.53 12.53
N PHE A 570 -39.47 -4.20 13.15
CA PHE A 570 -39.82 -3.96 14.55
C PHE A 570 -38.93 -4.74 15.52
N ALA A 571 -38.32 -5.85 15.07
CA ALA A 571 -37.30 -6.53 15.86
C ALA A 571 -35.98 -5.75 15.93
N VAL A 572 -35.59 -5.04 14.85
CA VAL A 572 -34.34 -4.25 14.80
C VAL A 572 -34.52 -2.84 15.35
N ALA A 573 -35.65 -2.19 15.06
CA ALA A 573 -35.97 -0.85 15.54
C ALA A 573 -37.30 -0.90 16.31
N PRO A 574 -37.33 -1.45 17.53
CA PRO A 574 -38.53 -1.55 18.35
C PRO A 574 -39.16 -0.19 18.64
N VAL A 575 -40.48 -0.14 18.76
CA VAL A 575 -41.22 1.09 19.11
C VAL A 575 -41.29 1.24 20.63
N TYR A 576 -40.94 2.43 21.11
CA TYR A 576 -41.14 2.83 22.50
C TYR A 576 -42.32 3.82 22.57
N PRO A 577 -43.40 3.53 23.30
CA PRO A 577 -44.58 4.41 23.36
C PRO A 577 -44.35 5.71 24.15
N ALA A 578 -43.24 5.79 24.91
CA ALA A 578 -42.77 6.96 25.61
C ALA A 578 -41.26 6.84 25.86
N LYS A 579 -40.60 7.95 26.23
CA LYS A 579 -39.16 7.99 26.51
C LYS A 579 -38.75 6.95 27.56
N PRO A 580 -37.92 5.95 27.23
CA PRO A 580 -37.48 4.94 28.18
C PRO A 580 -36.60 5.57 29.27
N ASN A 581 -36.87 5.20 30.53
CA ASN A 581 -36.08 5.57 31.70
C ASN A 581 -35.92 4.34 32.64
N PRO A 582 -34.70 3.80 32.83
CA PRO A 582 -33.43 4.22 32.22
C PRO A 582 -33.42 4.03 30.69
N LYS A 583 -32.42 4.61 30.01
CA LYS A 583 -32.17 4.33 28.59
C LYS A 583 -31.98 2.81 28.38
N PRO A 584 -32.41 2.22 27.25
CA PRO A 584 -32.35 0.76 27.05
C PRO A 584 -30.92 0.23 27.18
N ALA A 585 -30.69 -0.71 28.09
CA ALA A 585 -29.40 -1.34 28.30
C ALA A 585 -28.93 -2.12 27.05
N ASN A 586 -29.88 -2.80 26.41
CA ASN A 586 -29.71 -3.54 25.16
C ASN A 586 -30.63 -2.92 24.10
N HIS A 587 -30.13 -2.76 22.89
CA HIS A 587 -30.90 -2.30 21.73
C HIS A 587 -30.26 -2.85 20.45
N PRO A 588 -31.01 -3.37 19.46
CA PRO A 588 -30.43 -3.97 18.25
C PRO A 588 -29.61 -2.98 17.43
N LEU A 589 -30.07 -1.72 17.29
CA LEU A 589 -29.27 -0.65 16.67
C LEU A 589 -27.97 -0.28 17.42
N TYR A 590 -27.64 -0.89 18.57
CA TYR A 590 -26.29 -0.77 19.14
C TYR A 590 -25.28 -1.70 18.45
N ASP A 591 -25.73 -2.75 17.75
CA ASP A 591 -24.88 -3.64 16.97
C ASP A 591 -24.28 -2.89 15.78
N PHE A 592 -22.98 -3.05 15.59
CA PHE A 592 -22.25 -2.35 14.54
C PHE A 592 -22.68 -2.79 13.15
N ALA A 593 -22.86 -4.09 12.90
CA ALA A 593 -23.22 -4.59 11.58
C ALA A 593 -24.61 -4.10 11.17
N THR A 594 -25.62 -4.26 12.04
CA THR A 594 -26.98 -3.78 11.78
C THR A 594 -27.06 -2.26 11.64
N ASN A 595 -26.37 -1.49 12.50
CA ASN A 595 -26.43 -0.03 12.45
C ASN A 595 -25.76 0.52 11.18
N LEU A 596 -24.58 0.02 10.81
CA LEU A 596 -23.83 0.48 9.64
C LEU A 596 -24.46 0.03 8.33
N ASP A 597 -25.04 -1.17 8.27
CA ASP A 597 -25.80 -1.65 7.09
C ASP A 597 -27.01 -0.75 6.80
N LEU A 598 -27.75 -0.35 7.85
CA LEU A 598 -28.88 0.57 7.72
C LEU A 598 -28.42 2.00 7.42
N GLY A 599 -27.37 2.51 8.06
CA GLY A 599 -26.83 3.85 7.81
C GLY A 599 -26.25 4.03 6.41
N ALA A 600 -25.55 3.02 5.89
CA ALA A 600 -25.04 3.04 4.51
C ALA A 600 -26.18 2.94 3.49
N ALA A 601 -27.20 2.11 3.74
CA ALA A 601 -28.42 2.11 2.93
C ALA A 601 -29.15 3.47 2.99
N GLU A 602 -29.15 4.12 4.15
CA GLU A 602 -29.74 5.43 4.37
C GLU A 602 -29.08 6.53 3.53
N ILE A 603 -27.75 6.54 3.43
CA ILE A 603 -26.99 7.43 2.54
C ILE A 603 -27.31 7.08 1.07
N ARG A 604 -27.28 5.79 0.71
CA ARG A 604 -27.53 5.28 -0.65
C ARG A 604 -28.85 5.77 -1.24
N ILE A 605 -29.90 5.87 -0.42
CA ILE A 605 -31.23 6.37 -0.82
C ILE A 605 -31.18 7.83 -1.30
N ARG A 606 -30.28 8.64 -0.74
CA ARG A 606 -30.24 10.09 -0.96
C ARG A 606 -29.16 10.54 -1.96
N LEU A 607 -28.33 9.63 -2.47
CA LEU A 607 -27.30 9.92 -3.48
C LEU A 607 -27.85 10.61 -4.74
N ASN A 608 -29.11 10.39 -5.11
CA ASN A 608 -29.75 11.09 -6.23
C ASN A 608 -29.96 12.60 -5.99
N LYS A 609 -29.76 13.08 -4.76
CA LYS A 609 -29.79 14.50 -4.37
C LYS A 609 -28.43 15.01 -3.90
N SER A 610 -27.66 14.19 -3.18
CA SER A 610 -26.37 14.59 -2.61
C SER A 610 -25.15 14.33 -3.50
N GLY A 611 -25.20 13.34 -4.40
CA GLY A 611 -23.96 12.69 -4.86
C GLY A 611 -23.19 12.10 -3.67
N PHE A 612 -21.87 11.99 -3.79
CA PHE A 612 -20.99 11.69 -2.64
C PHE A 612 -20.46 12.95 -1.94
N ASP A 613 -21.01 14.13 -2.23
CA ASP A 613 -20.63 15.39 -1.60
C ASP A 613 -20.82 15.33 -0.07
N PRO A 614 -19.74 15.39 0.73
CA PRO A 614 -19.81 15.10 2.17
C PRO A 614 -20.70 16.09 2.93
N ILE A 615 -20.80 17.34 2.46
CA ILE A 615 -21.65 18.37 3.08
C ILE A 615 -23.12 18.11 2.75
N LEU A 616 -23.43 17.72 1.51
CA LEU A 616 -24.80 17.35 1.13
C LEU A 616 -25.23 16.04 1.80
N VAL A 617 -24.33 15.06 1.93
CA VAL A 617 -24.57 13.82 2.67
C VAL A 617 -24.86 14.13 4.14
N ALA A 618 -24.02 14.91 4.81
CA ALA A 618 -24.23 15.29 6.21
C ALA A 618 -25.54 16.08 6.42
N ALA A 619 -25.82 17.08 5.57
CA ALA A 619 -27.07 17.84 5.64
C ALA A 619 -28.30 16.94 5.43
N ALA A 620 -28.26 16.05 4.44
CA ALA A 620 -29.37 15.15 4.11
C ALA A 620 -29.59 14.07 5.18
N PHE A 621 -28.53 13.67 5.90
CA PHE A 621 -28.61 12.76 7.04
C PHE A 621 -29.18 13.48 8.28
N ASN A 622 -28.66 14.66 8.62
CA ASN A 622 -29.05 15.43 9.81
C ASN A 622 -30.47 16.02 9.74
N ALA A 623 -30.87 16.54 8.59
CA ALA A 623 -32.18 17.19 8.40
C ALA A 623 -33.21 16.30 7.70
N GLY A 624 -32.86 15.04 7.39
CA GLY A 624 -33.68 14.11 6.60
C GLY A 624 -33.70 14.39 5.09
N GLY A 625 -33.17 15.53 4.65
CA GLY A 625 -33.09 15.94 3.25
C GLY A 625 -32.34 17.26 3.07
N LEU A 626 -32.14 17.66 1.80
CA LEU A 626 -31.52 18.94 1.46
C LEU A 626 -32.56 20.05 1.46
N TYR A 627 -32.37 21.06 2.31
CA TYR A 627 -33.22 22.25 2.39
C TYR A 627 -32.35 23.50 2.42
N SER A 628 -32.68 24.50 1.60
CA SER A 628 -31.99 25.79 1.59
C SER A 628 -32.20 26.54 2.90
N SER A 629 -31.14 27.19 3.40
CA SER A 629 -31.18 28.04 4.59
C SER A 629 -30.26 29.26 4.40
N ALA A 630 -30.81 30.45 4.55
CA ALA A 630 -30.02 31.70 4.57
C ALA A 630 -29.30 31.93 5.92
N HIS A 631 -29.54 31.09 6.93
CA HIS A 631 -28.94 31.20 8.26
C HIS A 631 -27.69 30.32 8.45
N SER A 632 -27.21 29.69 7.38
CA SER A 632 -26.03 28.82 7.37
C SER A 632 -25.06 29.30 6.29
N PRO A 633 -23.75 29.47 6.58
CA PRO A 633 -22.75 29.79 5.55
C PRO A 633 -22.75 28.79 4.39
N TRP A 634 -23.07 27.51 4.67
CA TRP A 634 -23.21 26.43 3.70
C TRP A 634 -24.47 26.54 2.81
N GLY A 635 -25.37 27.49 3.07
CA GLY A 635 -26.66 27.63 2.37
C GLY A 635 -27.68 26.53 2.67
N LEU A 636 -27.37 25.64 3.62
CA LEU A 636 -28.10 24.41 3.93
C LEU A 636 -28.63 24.41 5.37
N ARG A 637 -29.83 23.85 5.57
CA ARG A 637 -30.39 23.60 6.91
C ARG A 637 -29.65 22.44 7.58
N ALA A 638 -29.06 22.71 8.73
CA ALA A 638 -28.54 21.73 9.68
C ALA A 638 -28.68 22.28 11.11
N TYR A 639 -28.52 21.44 12.12
CA TYR A 639 -28.60 21.85 13.53
C TYR A 639 -27.21 22.09 14.14
N GLY A 640 -26.99 23.29 14.69
CA GLY A 640 -25.72 23.67 15.32
C GLY A 640 -24.55 23.70 14.34
N ASP A 641 -23.37 23.32 14.81
CA ASP A 641 -22.11 23.23 14.03
C ASP A 641 -21.99 21.94 13.22
N HIS A 642 -23.07 21.18 13.01
CA HIS A 642 -23.04 19.82 12.45
C HIS A 642 -22.27 19.74 11.11
N LEU A 643 -22.48 20.68 10.19
CA LEU A 643 -21.78 20.69 8.89
C LEU A 643 -20.30 21.08 9.03
N ASP A 644 -19.95 21.94 10.00
CA ASP A 644 -18.55 22.29 10.28
C ASP A 644 -17.79 21.13 10.91
N ARG A 645 -18.46 20.33 11.76
CA ARG A 645 -17.91 19.07 12.28
C ARG A 645 -17.78 18.03 11.17
N ALA A 646 -18.81 17.85 10.33
CA ALA A 646 -18.78 16.92 9.20
C ALA A 646 -17.63 17.23 8.23
N ALA A 647 -17.45 18.51 7.87
CA ALA A 647 -16.34 18.98 7.04
C ALA A 647 -14.96 18.54 7.58
N LYS A 648 -14.74 18.73 8.89
CA LYS A 648 -13.48 18.39 9.57
C LYS A 648 -13.30 16.87 9.77
N TRP A 649 -14.38 16.16 10.10
CA TRP A 649 -14.35 14.70 10.23
C TRP A 649 -14.19 14.00 8.88
N TYR A 650 -14.67 14.58 7.78
CA TYR A 650 -14.39 14.08 6.44
C TYR A 650 -12.89 14.18 6.12
N GLY A 651 -12.25 15.32 6.37
CA GLY A 651 -10.81 15.46 6.16
C GLY A 651 -9.96 14.56 7.07
N ASP A 652 -10.36 14.37 8.33
CA ASP A 652 -9.75 13.37 9.22
C ASP A 652 -9.95 11.94 8.69
N ALA A 653 -11.14 11.61 8.19
CA ALA A 653 -11.44 10.30 7.61
C ALA A 653 -10.60 10.04 6.35
N CYS A 654 -10.51 11.00 5.42
CA CYS A 654 -9.64 10.91 4.24
C CYS A 654 -8.18 10.63 4.62
N VAL A 655 -7.60 11.44 5.50
CA VAL A 655 -6.18 11.26 5.87
C VAL A 655 -5.95 9.97 6.66
N TYR A 656 -6.89 9.55 7.49
CA TYR A 656 -6.83 8.23 8.14
C TYR A 656 -6.91 7.09 7.12
N LEU A 657 -7.82 7.17 6.15
CA LEU A 657 -7.96 6.16 5.11
C LEU A 657 -6.70 6.06 4.23
N ILE A 658 -6.04 7.18 3.92
CA ILE A 658 -4.74 7.20 3.24
C ILE A 658 -3.63 6.64 4.15
N GLU A 659 -3.71 6.80 5.47
CA GLU A 659 -2.76 6.24 6.44
C GLU A 659 -2.81 4.72 6.52
N ILE A 660 -4.02 4.15 6.61
CA ILE A 660 -4.21 2.70 6.60
C ILE A 660 -4.36 2.11 5.18
N GLY A 661 -4.32 2.98 4.16
CA GLY A 661 -4.24 2.58 2.76
C GLY A 661 -5.54 2.26 2.05
N ILE A 662 -6.69 2.55 2.64
CA ILE A 662 -8.01 2.24 2.08
C ILE A 662 -8.42 3.17 0.93
N VAL A 663 -7.76 4.33 0.82
CA VAL A 663 -7.92 5.33 -0.23
C VAL A 663 -6.53 5.76 -0.69
#